data_AF-A0A6I8RST4-F1
#
_entry.id   AF-A0A6I8RST4-F1
#
_cell.length_a   1.000
_cell.length_b   1.000
_cell.length_c   1.000
_cell.angle_alpha   90.00
_cell.angle_beta   90.00
_cell.angle_gamma   90.00
#
_symmetry.space_group_name_H-M   'P 1'
#
loop_
_entity.id
_entity.type
_entity.pdbx_description
1 polymer ?
#
loop_
_entity_poly.entity_id
_entity_poly.type
_entity_poly.pdbx_seq_one_letter_code
_entity_poly.pdbx_strand_id
1 'polypeptide(L)'
;MPAQKYENGETVMARWPGSSLYYEVQVVEFNTQKQEYKVLYKDGTDLDLQEGELKRPNVFNRASNKKRSSSPSRRRSRSRSRSPGRSRSPGRRRSPQRASSPGRPTKNGHQTSLIKDIKKGDTLQVHLTPVKLQDYSTGKYNGEPEGFEKTIATLRAPIKSVELLEEEEERNEKVLRYSLSPRKESSIPKGIVLTDSGPTESLPETAEKNAENPKLAFGGTVGCLLFMICFLALLYCLLVACGPHRASVYPSLELLDAQVFGFFVLWIFLQAFFAILPLGKVVDGVQLGNGSRLKYRMNGIHVFFLTAATAAAMMYYYKINILYVYEHYLQFAASATLFSLFLSIYLYVRSYRVPNEELSWTANSGSFIYKFFMGREINPRIGNLDFKMFFVFQQSFMAWVLINAVMLFAEMEVQGRDEPSLSMILVNSLQLLYVLDGFWNVEYFLMSPDVNDGFGFLLAFGSAAILPFTYSLQAYYLVNNPVDLPWQAACAIVALNLLGFIIYRGANSQKSAFRQNPDDPRLSHLKTLPTSAGSKLLISGWWGFVRRPNYLGDIIMGVAWCLPCGFNHIAPYFYAIFLLVLLLDRVARDEQRCREKYGPDWDKYCKHIKSVELLEEEEERNEKVLRYSLSPQKESSIPKGIVLTDSGPTESLPETAEKNAENPKLAFGGTVGCLLFMICFPALLYCLLVACGPHSASVYPSLELLDAQVFGFFVLWILLQASLAILPLGKVVDGVQLGNGSRLKYRMNGIHVFFLTAATAAAMMYYYKINILYVYEHYLQFAASATLFSLLFSVYLYVRSYRVPNEELSWTANSGSFIYKFFMGREINPRIGNLDLKTFFMFQLALISWVLINAVMLFAEMEVQGRDEPSLSMILVNSLQLLYVLDGFWNLEYFLMSPDITRDGFGFLLAFGSAAILPFTYSLQAYYLVNNPVDLPWQAACAIVALNLLGFIIYRGANSQKSAFRQNPDDPRFSHLKTLPTSAGSKLLISGWWGFVRRPNYLGDIIMGVAWCLPCGFNNMVPYFYAIFLILILLDRVARDEQRCREKYGPDWDKYCKHVRYRLLPYVY
;
A
#
# COMPACT_ATOMS: atom_id res chain seq x y z
N MET A 1 -60.65 7.00 -38.90
CA MET A 1 -59.21 6.92 -38.59
C MET A 1 -58.96 7.73 -37.33
N PRO A 2 -58.05 7.31 -36.43
CA PRO A 2 -57.59 8.18 -35.34
C PRO A 2 -56.87 9.39 -35.93
N ALA A 3 -57.09 10.58 -35.35
CA ALA A 3 -56.48 11.82 -35.82
C ALA A 3 -55.10 12.01 -35.20
N GLN A 4 -54.12 12.39 -36.02
CA GLN A 4 -52.78 12.77 -35.54
C GLN A 4 -52.89 13.98 -34.59
N LYS A 5 -52.27 13.87 -33.41
CA LYS A 5 -52.45 14.79 -32.27
C LYS A 5 -51.24 15.72 -32.04
N TYR A 6 -50.11 15.36 -32.62
CA TYR A 6 -48.87 16.14 -32.63
C TYR A 6 -48.33 16.18 -34.04
N GLU A 7 -47.98 17.37 -34.54
CA GLU A 7 -47.53 17.53 -35.93
C GLU A 7 -46.04 17.17 -36.10
N ASN A 8 -45.64 16.69 -37.29
CA ASN A 8 -44.23 16.42 -37.55
C ASN A 8 -43.44 17.73 -37.49
N GLY A 9 -42.40 17.78 -36.67
CA GLY A 9 -41.64 18.98 -36.31
C GLY A 9 -42.10 19.67 -35.03
N GLU A 10 -43.25 19.32 -34.42
CA GLU A 10 -43.73 19.90 -33.16
C GLU A 10 -42.80 19.52 -31.99
N THR A 11 -42.45 20.51 -31.16
CA THR A 11 -41.67 20.30 -29.94
C THR A 11 -42.58 19.90 -28.78
N VAL A 12 -42.37 18.69 -28.26
CA VAL A 12 -43.20 18.07 -27.21
C VAL A 12 -42.35 17.59 -26.04
N MET A 13 -42.99 17.30 -24.91
CA MET A 13 -42.33 16.70 -23.76
C MET A 13 -42.55 15.19 -23.77
N ALA A 14 -41.49 14.41 -23.99
CA ALA A 14 -41.52 12.94 -23.99
C ALA A 14 -40.90 12.37 -22.72
N ARG A 15 -41.50 11.30 -22.20
CA ARG A 15 -40.94 10.52 -21.10
C ARG A 15 -39.64 9.82 -21.51
N TRP A 16 -38.65 9.72 -20.63
CA TRP A 16 -37.45 8.90 -20.89
C TRP A 16 -37.67 7.43 -20.49
N PRO A 17 -37.27 6.43 -21.30
CA PRO A 17 -37.42 5.01 -20.98
C PRO A 17 -36.86 4.63 -19.60
N GLY A 18 -37.63 3.89 -18.80
CA GLY A 18 -37.26 3.50 -17.44
C GLY A 18 -37.29 4.63 -16.39
N SER A 19 -37.61 5.88 -16.78
CA SER A 19 -37.65 7.04 -15.88
C SER A 19 -39.09 7.52 -15.61
N SER A 20 -39.26 8.44 -14.65
CA SER A 20 -40.46 9.26 -14.47
C SER A 20 -40.33 10.66 -15.08
N LEU A 21 -39.14 11.04 -15.51
CA LEU A 21 -38.82 12.36 -16.05
C LEU A 21 -39.25 12.51 -17.52
N TYR A 22 -39.59 13.75 -17.89
CA TYR A 22 -39.97 14.15 -19.24
C TYR A 22 -38.96 15.18 -19.77
N TYR A 23 -38.56 15.03 -21.02
CA TYR A 23 -37.57 15.87 -21.70
C TYR A 23 -38.17 16.47 -22.97
N GLU A 24 -37.61 17.61 -23.39
CA GLU A 24 -38.02 18.31 -24.60
C GLU A 24 -37.44 17.60 -25.85
N VAL A 25 -38.33 17.13 -26.72
CA VAL A 25 -38.02 16.38 -27.95
C VAL A 25 -38.76 16.97 -29.15
N GLN A 26 -38.30 16.64 -30.36
CA GLN A 26 -39.00 16.98 -31.60
C GLN A 26 -39.68 15.73 -32.19
N VAL A 27 -40.96 15.84 -32.57
CA VAL A 27 -41.65 14.79 -33.33
C VAL A 27 -41.08 14.71 -34.75
N VAL A 28 -40.71 13.52 -35.20
CA VAL A 28 -40.14 13.27 -36.54
C VAL A 28 -41.21 12.70 -37.48
N GLU A 29 -41.92 11.67 -37.03
CA GLU A 29 -42.87 10.90 -37.84
C GLU A 29 -43.96 10.26 -36.94
N PHE A 30 -45.15 10.01 -37.49
CA PHE A 30 -46.23 9.28 -36.79
C PHE A 30 -46.60 8.00 -37.54
N ASN A 31 -46.33 6.85 -36.93
CA ASN A 31 -46.64 5.54 -37.50
C ASN A 31 -48.13 5.21 -37.31
N THR A 32 -48.92 5.44 -38.35
CA THR A 32 -50.38 5.25 -38.32
C THR A 32 -50.81 3.80 -38.07
N GLN A 33 -49.96 2.81 -38.38
CA GLN A 33 -50.26 1.39 -38.13
C GLN A 33 -50.06 1.00 -36.66
N LYS A 34 -49.05 1.56 -36.00
CA LYS A 34 -48.74 1.26 -34.58
C LYS A 34 -49.33 2.25 -33.57
N GLN A 35 -49.76 3.44 -34.01
CA GLN A 35 -50.14 4.57 -33.13
C GLN A 35 -48.97 5.08 -32.26
N GLU A 36 -47.75 4.99 -32.81
CA GLU A 36 -46.50 5.41 -32.18
C GLU A 36 -45.91 6.61 -32.93
N TYR A 37 -45.36 7.57 -32.19
CA TYR A 37 -44.66 8.74 -32.70
C TYR A 37 -43.16 8.52 -32.56
N LYS A 38 -42.43 8.70 -33.65
CA LYS A 38 -40.97 8.76 -33.61
C LYS A 38 -40.53 10.14 -33.15
N VAL A 39 -39.71 10.21 -32.12
CA VAL A 39 -39.20 11.46 -31.54
C VAL A 39 -37.68 11.49 -31.47
N LEU A 40 -37.11 12.70 -31.57
CA LEU A 40 -35.67 12.96 -31.50
C LEU A 40 -35.33 13.79 -30.26
N TYR A 41 -34.42 13.27 -29.43
CA TYR A 41 -33.89 13.95 -28.24
C TYR A 41 -32.71 14.87 -28.61
N LYS A 42 -32.42 15.86 -27.77
CA LYS A 42 -31.37 16.88 -28.01
C LYS A 42 -29.93 16.34 -28.03
N ASP A 43 -29.72 15.09 -27.62
CA ASP A 43 -28.45 14.36 -27.72
C ASP A 43 -28.30 13.59 -29.04
N GLY A 44 -29.33 13.57 -29.89
CA GLY A 44 -29.37 12.84 -31.15
C GLY A 44 -30.00 11.45 -31.09
N THR A 45 -30.50 11.02 -29.93
CA THR A 45 -31.20 9.72 -29.77
C THR A 45 -32.59 9.77 -30.40
N ASP A 46 -32.92 8.83 -31.28
CA ASP A 46 -34.26 8.63 -31.81
C ASP A 46 -34.99 7.43 -31.17
N LEU A 47 -36.26 7.63 -30.78
CA LEU A 47 -37.10 6.60 -30.13
C LEU A 47 -38.53 6.65 -30.65
N ASP A 48 -39.16 5.48 -30.79
CA ASP A 48 -40.59 5.34 -31.07
C ASP A 48 -41.35 5.25 -29.74
N LEU A 49 -42.31 6.15 -29.51
CA LEU A 49 -43.07 6.26 -28.26
C LEU A 49 -44.59 6.31 -28.49
N GLN A 50 -45.37 5.79 -27.55
CA GLN A 50 -46.83 5.84 -27.61
C GLN A 50 -47.39 7.20 -27.18
N GLU A 51 -48.55 7.58 -27.71
CA GLU A 51 -49.15 8.91 -27.49
C GLU A 51 -49.31 9.30 -26.01
N GLY A 52 -49.55 8.32 -25.13
CA GLY A 52 -49.71 8.54 -23.68
C GLY A 52 -48.43 9.01 -22.97
N GLU A 53 -47.26 8.81 -23.58
CA GLU A 53 -45.96 9.21 -23.03
C GLU A 53 -45.50 10.60 -23.52
N LEU A 54 -46.29 11.23 -24.39
CA LEU A 54 -46.08 12.55 -24.95
C LEU A 54 -47.05 13.58 -24.34
N LYS A 55 -46.51 14.74 -23.96
CA LYS A 55 -47.29 15.86 -23.37
C LYS A 55 -46.93 17.18 -24.02
N ARG A 56 -47.93 18.02 -24.31
CA ARG A 56 -47.69 19.40 -24.76
C ARG A 56 -46.95 20.19 -23.66
N PRO A 57 -45.91 21.00 -23.97
CA PRO A 57 -45.13 21.74 -22.96
C PRO A 57 -45.98 22.58 -21.99
N ASN A 58 -47.11 23.10 -22.49
CA ASN A 58 -48.08 23.89 -21.71
C ASN A 58 -48.72 23.16 -20.51
N VAL A 59 -48.63 21.82 -20.43
CA VAL A 59 -49.04 21.05 -19.24
C VAL A 59 -48.15 21.38 -18.04
N PHE A 60 -46.85 21.56 -18.26
CA PHE A 60 -45.87 21.86 -17.20
C PHE A 60 -45.85 23.36 -16.85
N ASN A 61 -46.14 24.24 -17.82
CA ASN A 61 -46.19 25.70 -17.62
C ASN A 61 -47.34 26.19 -16.71
N ARG A 62 -48.25 25.33 -16.25
CA ARG A 62 -49.36 25.73 -15.36
C ARG A 62 -48.94 26.09 -13.93
N ALA A 63 -47.72 25.78 -13.50
CA ALA A 63 -47.24 26.07 -12.15
C ALA A 63 -46.85 27.55 -11.92
N SER A 64 -46.56 28.33 -12.97
CA SER A 64 -45.87 29.63 -12.86
C SER A 64 -46.77 30.87 -12.77
N ASN A 65 -48.11 30.72 -12.77
CA ASN A 65 -49.02 31.84 -13.04
C ASN A 65 -50.19 31.99 -12.05
N LYS A 66 -49.88 32.35 -10.79
CA LYS A 66 -50.84 33.00 -9.88
C LYS A 66 -50.57 34.52 -9.87
N LYS A 67 -51.61 35.32 -10.13
CA LYS A 67 -51.49 36.74 -10.52
C LYS A 67 -50.98 37.63 -9.38
N ARG A 68 -50.14 38.61 -9.74
CA ARG A 68 -49.92 39.85 -8.96
C ARG A 68 -51.08 40.82 -9.21
N SER A 69 -51.45 41.62 -8.20
CA SER A 69 -52.38 42.75 -8.37
C SER A 69 -52.03 43.93 -7.44
N SER A 70 -51.84 45.11 -8.04
CA SER A 70 -51.95 46.48 -7.48
C SER A 70 -51.26 46.84 -6.15
N SER A 71 -50.30 47.77 -6.24
CA SER A 71 -49.76 48.59 -5.13
C SER A 71 -50.80 49.60 -4.59
N PRO A 72 -50.60 50.25 -3.43
CA PRO A 72 -49.57 51.29 -3.21
C PRO A 72 -48.65 50.93 -1.99
N SER A 73 -47.83 51.75 -1.32
CA SER A 73 -47.63 53.22 -1.23
C SER A 73 -46.15 53.62 -1.07
N ARG A 74 -45.84 54.92 -1.20
CA ARG A 74 -44.52 55.53 -0.94
C ARG A 74 -44.37 55.96 0.54
N ARG A 75 -43.16 55.83 1.13
CA ARG A 75 -42.28 56.99 1.44
C ARG A 75 -40.92 56.59 2.04
N ARG A 76 -39.97 57.53 1.98
CA ARG A 76 -38.59 57.45 2.51
C ARG A 76 -38.51 58.02 3.93
N SER A 77 -37.58 57.52 4.74
CA SER A 77 -36.80 58.35 5.67
C SER A 77 -35.38 57.76 5.85
N ARG A 78 -34.41 58.61 6.23
CA ARG A 78 -32.99 58.30 6.45
C ARG A 78 -32.62 58.61 7.89
N SER A 79 -31.54 57.99 8.39
CA SER A 79 -30.80 58.35 9.63
C SER A 79 -31.58 58.06 10.94
N ARG A 80 -30.92 57.81 12.09
CA ARG A 80 -29.60 58.28 12.54
C ARG A 80 -28.79 57.21 13.30
N SER A 81 -27.47 57.38 13.25
CA SER A 81 -26.50 56.81 14.19
C SER A 81 -26.61 57.45 15.59
N ARG A 82 -26.46 56.66 16.67
CA ARG A 82 -25.91 57.10 17.98
C ARG A 82 -25.70 55.93 18.96
N SER A 83 -24.45 55.66 19.31
CA SER A 83 -24.03 55.25 20.66
C SER A 83 -23.68 56.55 21.44
N PRO A 84 -23.72 56.63 22.78
CA PRO A 84 -22.69 56.03 23.66
C PRO A 84 -23.14 55.69 25.12
N GLY A 85 -22.18 55.34 26.01
CA GLY A 85 -22.37 55.13 27.47
C GLY A 85 -22.39 53.63 27.86
N ARG A 86 -21.66 53.07 28.84
CA ARG A 86 -20.98 53.54 30.08
C ARG A 86 -21.89 54.29 31.06
N SER A 87 -21.92 54.01 32.38
CA SER A 87 -21.27 52.94 33.19
C SER A 87 -21.69 53.00 34.69
N ARG A 88 -21.33 51.97 35.48
CA ARG A 88 -21.18 51.90 36.98
C ARG A 88 -22.36 51.44 37.85
N SER A 89 -21.97 50.69 38.88
CA SER A 89 -22.67 50.08 40.05
C SER A 89 -22.56 50.99 41.30
N PRO A 90 -22.89 50.60 42.58
CA PRO A 90 -23.51 49.37 43.15
C PRO A 90 -24.68 49.63 44.16
N GLY A 91 -25.21 48.59 44.84
CA GLY A 91 -26.28 48.68 45.87
C GLY A 91 -26.25 47.58 46.97
N ARG A 92 -27.03 47.70 48.06
CA ARG A 92 -26.88 46.92 49.34
C ARG A 92 -28.19 46.33 49.94
N ARG A 93 -28.08 45.08 50.45
CA ARG A 93 -28.72 44.47 51.68
C ARG A 93 -30.24 44.12 51.81
N ARG A 94 -30.47 42.90 52.34
CA ARG A 94 -31.49 42.40 53.32
C ARG A 94 -32.95 42.01 52.93
N SER A 95 -33.21 40.68 52.87
CA SER A 95 -34.08 39.80 53.73
C SER A 95 -35.43 40.30 54.31
N PRO A 96 -36.46 39.43 54.63
CA PRO A 96 -36.44 37.99 55.04
C PRO A 96 -37.57 37.13 54.38
N GLN A 97 -38.25 36.05 54.87
CA GLN A 97 -38.28 35.17 56.10
C GLN A 97 -39.04 33.82 55.83
N ARG A 98 -38.76 32.73 56.59
CA ARG A 98 -39.59 31.54 57.06
C ARG A 98 -40.64 30.83 56.16
N ALA A 99 -41.06 29.55 56.35
CA ALA A 99 -40.71 28.34 57.17
C ALA A 99 -41.38 27.08 56.48
N SER A 100 -41.22 25.78 56.83
CA SER A 100 -41.06 25.06 58.11
C SER A 100 -40.42 23.64 58.00
N SER A 101 -40.28 22.93 59.14
CA SER A 101 -39.66 21.58 59.37
C SER A 101 -40.75 20.49 59.66
N PRO A 102 -40.52 19.24 60.17
CA PRO A 102 -39.31 18.51 60.66
C PRO A 102 -39.07 17.12 59.94
N GLY A 103 -38.19 16.18 60.34
CA GLY A 103 -37.36 15.97 61.55
C GLY A 103 -36.16 14.98 61.39
N ARG A 104 -35.67 14.38 62.50
CA ARG A 104 -34.38 13.62 62.68
C ARG A 104 -34.66 12.26 63.43
N PRO A 105 -33.71 11.33 63.79
CA PRO A 105 -32.29 11.55 64.20
C PRO A 105 -31.20 10.43 63.96
N THR A 106 -29.89 10.79 63.99
CA THR A 106 -28.68 10.08 64.60
C THR A 106 -28.31 8.59 64.28
N LYS A 107 -27.10 8.02 64.49
CA LYS A 107 -25.70 8.42 64.87
C LYS A 107 -24.72 7.24 64.60
N ASN A 108 -23.42 7.53 64.37
CA ASN A 108 -22.21 6.67 64.58
C ASN A 108 -22.12 5.30 63.84
N GLY A 109 -20.96 4.62 63.65
CA GLY A 109 -19.54 5.00 63.81
C GLY A 109 -18.54 3.83 63.62
N HIS A 110 -17.35 4.11 63.04
CA HIS A 110 -16.03 3.39 63.07
C HIS A 110 -15.84 1.85 62.91
N GLN A 111 -14.84 1.49 62.05
CA GLN A 111 -13.83 0.40 62.19
C GLN A 111 -14.35 -1.10 62.14
N THR A 112 -13.58 -2.17 61.85
CA THR A 112 -12.13 -2.37 61.53
C THR A 112 -11.87 -3.62 60.65
N SER A 113 -10.76 -3.63 59.92
CA SER A 113 -9.84 -4.74 59.55
C SER A 113 -10.26 -6.25 59.44
N LEU A 114 -9.96 -6.83 58.26
CA LEU A 114 -9.14 -8.05 57.99
C LEU A 114 -9.57 -9.48 58.42
N ILE A 115 -8.95 -10.46 57.70
CA ILE A 115 -8.67 -11.89 58.02
C ILE A 115 -9.61 -13.00 57.45
N LYS A 116 -9.09 -13.66 56.38
CA LYS A 116 -9.06 -15.10 55.98
C LYS A 116 -10.29 -16.03 56.04
N ASP A 117 -10.51 -16.69 54.89
CA ASP A 117 -10.63 -18.15 54.65
C ASP A 117 -11.12 -19.12 55.76
N ILE A 118 -12.05 -20.04 55.43
CA ILE A 118 -11.82 -21.52 55.41
C ILE A 118 -13.08 -22.38 55.03
N LYS A 119 -12.89 -23.24 54.01
CA LYS A 119 -13.43 -24.61 53.73
C LYS A 119 -14.92 -25.03 53.91
N LYS A 120 -15.39 -25.79 52.90
CA LYS A 120 -16.30 -26.97 52.92
C LYS A 120 -17.76 -26.78 53.41
N GLY A 121 -18.72 -27.64 53.06
CA GLY A 121 -18.72 -28.79 52.12
C GLY A 121 -19.62 -29.94 52.59
N ASP A 122 -20.30 -30.61 51.65
CA ASP A 122 -21.14 -31.82 51.83
C ASP A 122 -22.42 -31.61 52.71
N THR A 123 -23.49 -32.42 52.69
CA THR A 123 -23.82 -33.67 51.97
C THR A 123 -25.34 -33.81 51.81
N LEU A 124 -25.84 -34.58 50.82
CA LEU A 124 -26.81 -35.67 51.03
C LEU A 124 -27.05 -36.49 49.74
N GLN A 125 -27.19 -37.81 49.89
CA GLN A 125 -27.49 -38.79 48.83
C GLN A 125 -28.99 -39.19 48.91
N VAL A 126 -29.60 -40.09 48.12
CA VAL A 126 -29.41 -41.56 48.11
C VAL A 126 -30.33 -42.19 47.03
N HIS A 127 -29.75 -43.01 46.11
CA HIS A 127 -30.31 -44.20 45.40
C HIS A 127 -31.72 -44.19 44.71
N LEU A 128 -32.11 -45.15 43.85
CA LEU A 128 -31.58 -46.49 43.47
C LEU A 128 -31.87 -46.86 41.99
N THR A 129 -31.11 -47.82 41.47
CA THR A 129 -31.18 -48.54 40.16
C THR A 129 -32.29 -49.63 40.13
N PRO A 130 -32.64 -50.39 39.03
CA PRO A 130 -31.67 -51.09 38.13
C PRO A 130 -32.04 -51.55 36.66
N VAL A 131 -31.00 -52.07 35.98
CA VAL A 131 -30.99 -53.24 35.03
C VAL A 131 -31.32 -53.11 33.51
N LYS A 132 -30.23 -53.09 32.70
CA LYS A 132 -29.94 -53.79 31.40
C LYS A 132 -30.73 -53.44 30.10
N LEU A 133 -30.40 -53.86 28.85
CA LEU A 133 -29.18 -54.17 28.00
C LEU A 133 -29.71 -54.30 26.51
N GLN A 134 -29.00 -54.61 25.39
CA GLN A 134 -27.62 -55.05 25.10
C GLN A 134 -27.06 -54.66 23.68
N ASP A 135 -25.74 -54.42 23.62
CA ASP A 135 -24.68 -54.60 22.59
C ASP A 135 -24.90 -54.92 21.06
N TYR A 136 -24.23 -54.10 20.22
CA TYR A 136 -23.22 -54.39 19.17
C TYR A 136 -23.35 -55.42 17.99
N SER A 137 -23.18 -54.87 16.76
CA SER A 137 -22.09 -55.15 15.77
C SER A 137 -22.25 -56.12 14.57
N THR A 138 -21.43 -55.82 13.53
CA THR A 138 -21.13 -56.54 12.26
C THR A 138 -22.25 -56.67 11.21
N GLY A 139 -21.99 -56.65 9.90
CA GLY A 139 -20.75 -56.35 9.14
C GLY A 139 -20.84 -56.74 7.64
N LYS A 140 -19.77 -56.46 6.85
CA LYS A 140 -19.46 -56.95 5.48
C LYS A 140 -20.32 -56.53 4.25
N TYR A 141 -19.67 -55.75 3.38
CA TYR A 141 -19.33 -56.05 1.95
C TYR A 141 -20.40 -56.08 0.81
N ASN A 142 -19.99 -55.52 -0.34
CA ASN A 142 -20.46 -55.68 -1.74
C ASN A 142 -21.86 -55.20 -2.19
N GLY A 143 -21.89 -54.56 -3.38
CA GLY A 143 -23.00 -54.69 -4.35
C GLY A 143 -23.64 -53.41 -4.88
N GLU A 144 -23.21 -52.96 -6.07
CA GLU A 144 -24.13 -52.44 -7.12
C GLU A 144 -24.61 -53.65 -7.97
N PRO A 145 -25.61 -53.56 -8.88
CA PRO A 145 -26.41 -52.40 -9.31
C PRO A 145 -27.95 -52.63 -9.31
N GLU A 146 -28.70 -51.76 -10.01
CA GLU A 146 -30.14 -51.90 -10.39
C GLU A 146 -31.18 -51.86 -9.24
N GLY A 147 -32.45 -51.49 -9.45
CA GLY A 147 -33.10 -50.90 -10.63
C GLY A 147 -34.60 -50.60 -10.41
N PHE A 148 -35.06 -49.43 -10.89
CA PHE A 148 -36.45 -49.00 -11.18
C PHE A 148 -37.62 -49.10 -10.15
N GLU A 149 -38.17 -47.90 -9.85
CA GLU A 149 -39.58 -47.53 -9.65
C GLU A 149 -40.44 -47.85 -8.39
N LYS A 150 -41.17 -46.79 -7.97
CA LYS A 150 -42.52 -46.75 -7.35
C LYS A 150 -42.75 -47.62 -6.11
N THR A 151 -42.72 -47.05 -4.90
CA THR A 151 -43.83 -46.37 -4.18
C THR A 151 -43.16 -45.45 -3.12
N ILE A 152 -43.64 -44.32 -2.60
CA ILE A 152 -44.99 -43.82 -2.26
C ILE A 152 -45.08 -42.31 -2.57
N ALA A 153 -46.26 -41.82 -2.95
CA ALA A 153 -46.56 -40.39 -3.08
C ALA A 153 -47.37 -39.87 -1.87
N THR A 154 -46.72 -39.22 -0.90
CA THR A 154 -47.32 -38.18 -0.03
C THR A 154 -46.25 -37.47 0.83
N LEU A 155 -45.84 -36.27 0.40
CA LEU A 155 -45.59 -35.08 1.25
C LEU A 155 -45.05 -33.96 0.35
N ARG A 156 -45.95 -33.10 -0.13
CA ARG A 156 -45.62 -31.99 -1.04
C ARG A 156 -46.11 -30.68 -0.42
N ALA A 157 -45.18 -29.87 0.07
CA ALA A 157 -45.39 -28.46 0.39
C ALA A 157 -44.51 -27.61 -0.55
N PRO A 158 -44.99 -26.45 -1.05
CA PRO A 158 -44.53 -25.95 -2.35
C PRO A 158 -43.26 -25.10 -2.31
N ILE A 159 -42.59 -25.10 -3.46
CA ILE A 159 -41.41 -24.30 -3.80
C ILE A 159 -41.82 -22.82 -3.90
N LYS A 160 -41.04 -21.91 -3.29
CA LYS A 160 -41.30 -20.46 -3.27
C LYS A 160 -40.27 -19.62 -4.04
N SER A 161 -39.47 -20.27 -4.88
CA SER A 161 -38.36 -19.68 -5.65
C SER A 161 -38.60 -19.62 -7.16
N VAL A 162 -39.78 -20.04 -7.66
CA VAL A 162 -40.13 -20.01 -9.10
C VAL A 162 -40.90 -18.75 -9.46
N GLU A 163 -41.91 -18.36 -8.67
CA GLU A 163 -42.70 -17.12 -8.88
C GLU A 163 -41.80 -15.87 -8.94
N LEU A 164 -40.72 -15.83 -8.13
CA LEU A 164 -39.76 -14.73 -8.13
C LEU A 164 -38.88 -14.65 -9.39
N LEU A 165 -38.70 -15.77 -10.11
CA LEU A 165 -37.97 -15.80 -11.38
C LEU A 165 -38.89 -15.38 -12.54
N GLU A 166 -40.14 -15.88 -12.55
CA GLU A 166 -41.16 -15.47 -13.53
C GLU A 166 -41.46 -13.96 -13.42
N GLU A 167 -41.50 -13.39 -12.21
CA GLU A 167 -41.59 -11.94 -12.01
C GLU A 167 -40.37 -11.14 -12.52
N GLU A 168 -39.15 -11.71 -12.53
CA GLU A 168 -37.98 -11.04 -13.09
C GLU A 168 -37.90 -11.18 -14.61
N GLU A 169 -38.31 -12.30 -15.18
CA GLU A 169 -38.43 -12.45 -16.64
C GLU A 169 -39.54 -11.54 -17.21
N GLU A 170 -40.70 -11.44 -16.56
CA GLU A 170 -41.73 -10.45 -16.92
C GLU A 170 -41.21 -8.99 -16.85
N ARG A 171 -40.39 -8.65 -15.84
CA ARG A 171 -39.78 -7.32 -15.74
C ARG A 171 -38.79 -7.06 -16.88
N ASN A 172 -38.00 -8.06 -17.26
CA ASN A 172 -37.03 -7.94 -18.35
C ASN A 172 -37.70 -7.88 -19.73
N GLU A 173 -38.76 -8.65 -20.00
CA GLU A 173 -39.57 -8.51 -21.22
C GLU A 173 -40.21 -7.12 -21.35
N LYS A 174 -40.66 -6.53 -20.23
CA LYS A 174 -41.26 -5.17 -20.23
C LYS A 174 -40.24 -4.07 -20.55
N VAL A 175 -38.94 -4.32 -20.38
CA VAL A 175 -37.85 -3.42 -20.81
C VAL A 175 -37.51 -3.61 -22.30
N LEU A 176 -37.68 -4.82 -22.85
CA LEU A 176 -37.34 -5.18 -24.23
C LEU A 176 -38.29 -4.62 -25.32
N ARG A 177 -39.32 -3.86 -24.97
CA ARG A 177 -40.30 -3.31 -25.94
C ARG A 177 -39.82 -2.08 -26.75
N TYR A 178 -38.66 -1.51 -26.43
CA TYR A 178 -38.10 -0.38 -27.19
C TYR A 178 -37.18 -0.89 -28.31
N SER A 179 -37.65 -0.87 -29.55
CA SER A 179 -36.89 -1.33 -30.72
C SER A 179 -35.82 -0.33 -31.16
N LEU A 180 -34.64 -0.38 -30.52
CA LEU A 180 -33.43 0.28 -31.01
C LEU A 180 -33.08 -0.24 -32.42
N SER A 181 -33.27 0.60 -33.43
CA SER A 181 -32.98 0.24 -34.82
C SER A 181 -31.47 0.15 -35.07
N PRO A 182 -30.94 -0.93 -35.66
CA PRO A 182 -29.53 -1.03 -35.97
C PRO A 182 -29.12 0.01 -37.03
N ARG A 183 -27.93 0.59 -36.84
CA ARG A 183 -27.34 1.60 -37.72
C ARG A 183 -27.21 1.04 -39.14
N LYS A 184 -27.86 1.67 -40.12
CA LYS A 184 -27.72 1.29 -41.54
C LYS A 184 -26.26 1.34 -41.98
N GLU A 185 -25.75 0.21 -42.45
CA GLU A 185 -24.49 0.14 -43.18
C GLU A 185 -24.61 0.91 -44.51
N SER A 186 -23.55 1.62 -44.89
CA SER A 186 -23.46 2.23 -46.22
C SER A 186 -22.94 1.20 -47.21
N SER A 187 -23.59 1.10 -48.36
CA SER A 187 -23.47 -0.02 -49.29
C SER A 187 -22.07 -0.17 -49.91
N ILE A 188 -21.53 -1.39 -49.88
CA ILE A 188 -20.36 -1.80 -50.67
C ILE A 188 -20.77 -1.91 -52.16
N PRO A 189 -20.16 -1.15 -53.09
CA PRO A 189 -20.30 -1.41 -54.52
C PRO A 189 -19.40 -2.57 -54.92
N LYS A 190 -19.96 -3.60 -55.57
CA LYS A 190 -19.17 -4.69 -56.18
C LYS A 190 -18.98 -4.46 -57.67
N GLY A 191 -17.74 -4.58 -58.14
CA GLY A 191 -17.43 -5.03 -59.51
C GLY A 191 -16.82 -3.98 -60.45
N ILE A 192 -15.49 -4.08 -60.61
CA ILE A 192 -14.72 -4.03 -61.86
C ILE A 192 -13.41 -4.80 -61.58
N VAL A 193 -12.78 -5.40 -62.60
CA VAL A 193 -11.77 -6.47 -62.45
C VAL A 193 -10.64 -6.28 -63.47
N LEU A 194 -9.37 -6.41 -63.01
CA LEU A 194 -8.09 -6.32 -63.76
C LEU A 194 -7.76 -4.89 -64.30
N THR A 195 -6.51 -4.48 -64.59
CA THR A 195 -5.20 -5.17 -64.74
C THR A 195 -4.02 -4.40 -64.09
N ASP A 196 -3.00 -5.14 -63.63
CA ASP A 196 -1.53 -4.90 -63.63
C ASP A 196 -0.83 -3.53 -63.42
N SER A 197 0.40 -3.68 -62.88
CA SER A 197 1.54 -2.73 -62.80
C SER A 197 1.51 -1.63 -61.71
N GLY A 198 2.69 -1.32 -61.15
CA GLY A 198 2.91 -0.37 -60.04
C GLY A 198 3.55 0.96 -60.48
N PRO A 199 4.32 1.68 -59.64
CA PRO A 199 4.94 1.27 -58.37
C PRO A 199 4.52 2.09 -57.13
N THR A 200 5.06 1.67 -55.98
CA THR A 200 5.21 2.36 -54.68
C THR A 200 4.69 3.80 -54.52
N GLU A 201 3.57 3.96 -53.81
CA GLU A 201 3.28 5.18 -53.04
C GLU A 201 3.22 4.86 -51.53
N SER A 202 3.66 5.81 -50.70
CA SER A 202 3.81 5.64 -49.25
C SER A 202 2.48 5.71 -48.49
N LEU A 203 2.21 4.73 -47.63
CA LEU A 203 1.09 4.81 -46.67
C LEU A 203 1.27 5.99 -45.68
N PRO A 204 0.19 6.63 -45.20
CA PRO A 204 0.30 7.89 -44.47
C PRO A 204 0.85 7.75 -43.03
N GLU A 205 1.64 8.72 -42.58
CA GLU A 205 2.23 8.83 -41.22
C GLU A 205 1.21 9.04 -40.07
N THR A 206 -0.08 8.83 -40.29
CA THR A 206 -1.14 9.15 -39.32
C THR A 206 -1.34 8.09 -38.22
N ALA A 207 -0.66 6.94 -38.29
CA ALA A 207 -0.76 5.88 -37.30
C ALA A 207 0.00 6.13 -35.98
N GLU A 208 1.08 6.93 -35.98
CA GLU A 208 2.02 6.99 -34.83
C GLU A 208 1.62 7.93 -33.67
N LYS A 209 0.52 8.69 -33.77
CA LYS A 209 0.22 9.78 -32.82
C LYS A 209 -0.79 9.48 -31.71
N ASN A 210 -1.34 8.27 -31.64
CA ASN A 210 -2.33 7.86 -30.62
C ASN A 210 -1.83 6.81 -29.60
N ALA A 211 -0.52 6.59 -29.50
CA ALA A 211 0.04 5.86 -28.37
C ALA A 211 0.08 6.75 -27.12
N GLU A 212 -0.88 6.57 -26.20
CA GLU A 212 -0.76 7.13 -24.85
C GLU A 212 0.55 6.62 -24.22
N ASN A 213 1.32 7.50 -23.56
CA ASN A 213 2.55 7.09 -22.87
C ASN A 213 2.22 6.01 -21.83
N PRO A 214 2.68 4.75 -22.00
CA PRO A 214 2.40 3.70 -21.05
C PRO A 214 2.96 4.07 -19.68
N LYS A 215 2.20 3.80 -18.62
CA LYS A 215 2.61 4.08 -17.23
C LYS A 215 3.88 3.27 -16.94
N LEU A 216 5.03 3.94 -16.95
CA LEU A 216 6.33 3.32 -16.70
C LEU A 216 6.31 2.59 -15.34
N ALA A 217 6.53 1.28 -15.38
CA ALA A 217 6.64 0.44 -14.20
C ALA A 217 7.83 0.87 -13.31
N PHE A 218 7.91 0.35 -12.08
CA PHE A 218 9.02 0.58 -11.16
C PHE A 218 9.35 2.08 -10.92
N GLY A 219 8.35 2.97 -10.97
CA GLY A 219 8.55 4.41 -10.81
C GLY A 219 9.31 5.11 -11.95
N GLY A 220 9.51 4.44 -13.09
CA GLY A 220 10.29 4.95 -14.22
C GLY A 220 11.79 5.07 -13.90
N THR A 221 12.48 6.01 -14.57
CA THR A 221 13.94 6.19 -14.52
C THR A 221 14.55 6.09 -13.13
N VAL A 222 14.00 6.83 -12.16
CA VAL A 222 14.60 6.94 -10.82
C VAL A 222 14.32 5.72 -9.97
N GLY A 223 13.11 5.17 -10.02
CA GLY A 223 12.83 3.93 -9.29
C GLY A 223 13.61 2.74 -9.85
N CYS A 224 13.89 2.69 -11.16
CA CYS A 224 14.81 1.72 -11.74
C CYS A 224 16.25 1.91 -11.25
N LEU A 225 16.77 3.15 -11.21
CA LEU A 225 18.13 3.43 -10.72
C LEU A 225 18.27 3.12 -9.22
N LEU A 226 17.28 3.53 -8.42
CA LEU A 226 17.20 3.16 -7.00
C LEU A 226 17.09 1.65 -6.81
N PHE A 227 16.32 0.93 -7.63
CA PHE A 227 16.26 -0.53 -7.58
C PHE A 227 17.64 -1.15 -7.83
N MET A 228 18.36 -0.73 -8.88
CA MET A 228 19.69 -1.27 -9.20
C MET A 228 20.70 -1.07 -8.05
N ILE A 229 20.68 0.07 -7.37
CA ILE A 229 21.58 0.34 -6.25
C ILE A 229 21.10 -0.35 -4.96
N CYS A 230 19.83 -0.21 -4.59
CA CYS A 230 19.31 -0.71 -3.33
C CYS A 230 19.20 -2.24 -3.30
N PHE A 231 18.85 -2.92 -4.40
CA PHE A 231 18.87 -4.39 -4.41
C PHE A 231 20.29 -4.96 -4.41
N LEU A 232 21.26 -4.25 -5.00
CA LEU A 232 22.66 -4.65 -4.93
C LEU A 232 23.21 -4.52 -3.50
N ALA A 233 22.96 -3.39 -2.84
CA ALA A 233 23.31 -3.20 -1.43
C ALA A 233 22.61 -4.23 -0.52
N LEU A 234 21.29 -4.45 -0.72
CA LEU A 234 20.50 -5.40 0.05
C LEU A 234 21.00 -6.85 -0.10
N LEU A 235 21.43 -7.27 -1.30
CA LEU A 235 22.05 -8.57 -1.53
C LEU A 235 23.28 -8.76 -0.62
N TYR A 236 24.24 -7.83 -0.64
CA TYR A 236 25.42 -7.96 0.21
C TYR A 236 25.13 -7.81 1.70
N CYS A 237 24.20 -6.93 2.10
CA CYS A 237 23.78 -6.84 3.50
C CYS A 237 23.19 -8.15 4.02
N LEU A 238 22.38 -8.87 3.22
CA LEU A 238 21.84 -10.18 3.58
C LEU A 238 22.91 -11.26 3.65
N LEU A 239 23.83 -11.28 2.68
CA LEU A 239 24.94 -12.23 2.65
C LEU A 239 25.90 -12.03 3.83
N VAL A 240 26.29 -10.80 4.16
CA VAL A 240 27.12 -10.50 5.34
C VAL A 240 26.40 -10.83 6.64
N ALA A 241 25.09 -10.56 6.75
CA ALA A 241 24.31 -10.84 7.96
C ALA A 241 24.08 -12.35 8.22
N CYS A 242 24.03 -13.18 7.18
CA CYS A 242 23.94 -14.64 7.32
C CYS A 242 25.32 -15.32 7.44
N GLY A 243 26.39 -14.72 6.91
CA GLY A 243 27.73 -15.31 6.85
C GLY A 243 28.52 -15.27 8.17
N PRO A 244 29.75 -15.82 8.18
CA PRO A 244 30.62 -15.83 9.36
C PRO A 244 31.18 -14.44 9.70
N HIS A 245 31.35 -13.55 8.70
CA HIS A 245 31.94 -12.22 8.85
C HIS A 245 30.97 -11.16 9.43
N ARG A 246 30.22 -11.50 10.48
CA ARG A 246 29.21 -10.63 11.12
C ARG A 246 29.74 -9.28 11.63
N ALA A 247 31.05 -9.15 11.82
CA ALA A 247 31.69 -7.95 12.37
C ALA A 247 32.16 -6.93 11.31
N SER A 248 32.20 -7.28 10.02
CA SER A 248 32.72 -6.43 8.94
C SER A 248 31.68 -6.15 7.87
N VAL A 249 30.92 -5.06 8.04
CA VAL A 249 29.83 -4.66 7.14
C VAL A 249 30.32 -4.11 5.79
N TYR A 250 31.61 -3.76 5.69
CA TYR A 250 32.21 -3.28 4.45
C TYR A 250 32.65 -4.45 3.56
N PRO A 251 32.17 -4.56 2.31
CA PRO A 251 32.93 -5.25 1.29
C PRO A 251 34.21 -4.46 1.01
N SER A 252 35.38 -5.05 1.26
CA SER A 252 36.65 -4.51 0.76
C SER A 252 36.68 -4.60 -0.77
N LEU A 253 37.65 -3.94 -1.41
CA LEU A 253 37.82 -4.04 -2.87
C LEU A 253 38.20 -5.46 -3.36
N GLU A 254 38.48 -6.38 -2.43
CA GLU A 254 38.90 -7.76 -2.67
C GLU A 254 37.73 -8.71 -2.99
N LEU A 255 36.50 -8.20 -3.12
CA LEU A 255 35.34 -8.99 -3.54
C LEU A 255 35.41 -9.49 -5.00
N LEU A 256 36.33 -8.97 -5.83
CA LEU A 256 36.48 -9.36 -7.23
C LEU A 256 37.79 -10.15 -7.45
N ASP A 257 37.72 -11.45 -7.22
CA ASP A 257 38.80 -12.40 -7.55
C ASP A 257 38.65 -12.91 -9.00
N ALA A 258 39.76 -12.88 -9.75
CA ALA A 258 39.78 -13.27 -11.16
C ALA A 258 39.66 -14.79 -11.39
N GLN A 259 40.10 -15.62 -10.44
CA GLN A 259 39.92 -17.08 -10.46
C GLN A 259 38.46 -17.43 -10.21
N VAL A 260 37.83 -16.83 -9.19
CA VAL A 260 36.40 -17.02 -8.88
C VAL A 260 35.52 -16.58 -10.05
N PHE A 261 35.82 -15.43 -10.67
CA PHE A 261 35.14 -14.99 -11.89
C PHE A 261 35.36 -15.98 -13.06
N GLY A 262 36.57 -16.51 -13.21
CA GLY A 262 36.89 -17.55 -14.19
C GLY A 262 36.07 -18.84 -14.00
N PHE A 263 35.96 -19.34 -12.76
CA PHE A 263 35.11 -20.50 -12.43
C PHE A 263 33.63 -20.23 -12.69
N PHE A 264 33.12 -19.04 -12.32
CA PHE A 264 31.73 -18.65 -12.57
C PHE A 264 31.40 -18.57 -14.08
N VAL A 265 32.32 -18.03 -14.90
CA VAL A 265 32.18 -17.98 -16.36
C VAL A 265 32.28 -19.38 -16.98
N LEU A 266 33.21 -20.22 -16.52
CA LEU A 266 33.35 -21.62 -16.96
C LEU A 266 32.08 -22.43 -16.67
N TRP A 267 31.48 -22.24 -15.50
CA TRP A 267 30.20 -22.84 -15.12
C TRP A 267 29.06 -22.43 -16.06
N ILE A 268 28.95 -21.15 -16.42
CA ILE A 268 27.96 -20.68 -17.41
C ILE A 268 28.18 -21.33 -18.78
N PHE A 269 29.43 -21.45 -19.25
CA PHE A 269 29.71 -22.12 -20.53
C PHE A 269 29.42 -23.63 -20.50
N LEU A 270 29.71 -24.31 -19.40
CA LEU A 270 29.37 -25.73 -19.20
C LEU A 270 27.85 -25.95 -19.24
N GLN A 271 27.09 -25.12 -18.53
CA GLN A 271 25.63 -25.19 -18.52
C GLN A 271 25.03 -24.82 -19.88
N ALA A 272 25.60 -23.83 -20.59
CA ALA A 272 25.18 -23.48 -21.95
C ALA A 272 25.44 -24.63 -22.94
N PHE A 273 26.59 -25.31 -22.83
CA PHE A 273 26.90 -26.51 -23.62
C PHE A 273 25.88 -27.63 -23.37
N PHE A 274 25.59 -27.94 -22.10
CA PHE A 274 24.56 -28.94 -21.76
C PHE A 274 23.15 -28.53 -22.22
N ALA A 275 22.79 -27.24 -22.13
CA ALA A 275 21.51 -26.72 -22.62
C ALA A 275 21.35 -26.85 -24.16
N ILE A 276 22.45 -26.82 -24.91
CA ILE A 276 22.47 -26.98 -26.37
C ILE A 276 22.39 -28.46 -26.80
N LEU A 277 22.77 -29.42 -25.94
CA LEU A 277 22.77 -30.85 -26.28
C LEU A 277 21.40 -31.33 -26.80
N PRO A 278 21.36 -32.24 -27.80
CA PRO A 278 20.15 -32.63 -28.53
C PRO A 278 19.15 -33.52 -27.74
N LEU A 279 19.22 -33.51 -26.41
CA LEU A 279 18.36 -34.25 -25.49
C LEU A 279 17.00 -33.55 -25.28
N GLY A 280 16.04 -34.26 -24.68
CA GLY A 280 14.75 -33.70 -24.27
C GLY A 280 13.75 -33.41 -25.41
N LYS A 281 12.49 -33.12 -25.05
CA LYS A 281 11.42 -32.83 -26.02
C LYS A 281 11.48 -31.37 -26.51
N VAL A 282 10.98 -31.11 -27.73
CA VAL A 282 10.80 -29.73 -28.24
C VAL A 282 9.33 -29.34 -28.12
N VAL A 283 9.07 -28.09 -27.72
CA VAL A 283 7.73 -27.54 -27.48
C VAL A 283 7.60 -26.16 -28.14
N ASP A 284 6.43 -25.88 -28.70
CA ASP A 284 6.05 -24.56 -29.19
C ASP A 284 5.58 -23.66 -28.03
N GLY A 285 6.17 -22.47 -27.92
CA GLY A 285 5.83 -21.49 -26.90
C GLY A 285 4.52 -20.74 -27.16
N VAL A 286 4.36 -19.65 -26.41
CA VAL A 286 3.28 -18.67 -26.61
C VAL A 286 3.40 -18.03 -27.99
N GLN A 287 2.26 -17.69 -28.56
CA GLN A 287 2.17 -17.03 -29.86
C GLN A 287 2.54 -15.55 -29.74
N LEU A 288 3.46 -15.08 -30.59
CA LEU A 288 3.93 -13.70 -30.62
C LEU A 288 2.96 -12.80 -31.40
N GLY A 289 3.16 -11.48 -31.32
CA GLY A 289 2.29 -10.49 -31.99
C GLY A 289 2.21 -10.62 -33.51
N ASN A 290 3.23 -11.20 -34.15
CA ASN A 290 3.25 -11.53 -35.58
C ASN A 290 2.64 -12.92 -35.90
N GLY A 291 1.98 -13.56 -34.94
CA GLY A 291 1.32 -14.86 -35.11
C GLY A 291 2.25 -16.07 -35.08
N SER A 292 3.58 -15.89 -35.05
CA SER A 292 4.56 -16.98 -34.96
C SER A 292 4.61 -17.62 -33.56
N ARG A 293 5.22 -18.81 -33.45
CA ARG A 293 5.53 -19.47 -32.18
C ARG A 293 7.01 -19.86 -32.15
N LEU A 294 7.70 -19.46 -31.09
CA LEU A 294 9.09 -19.84 -30.87
C LEU A 294 9.17 -21.26 -30.31
N LYS A 295 10.08 -22.07 -30.85
CA LYS A 295 10.39 -23.41 -30.34
C LYS A 295 11.40 -23.36 -29.20
N TYR A 296 11.22 -24.25 -28.23
CA TYR A 296 12.03 -24.39 -27.03
C TYR A 296 12.36 -25.87 -26.80
N ARG A 297 13.61 -26.19 -26.45
CA ARG A 297 14.06 -27.54 -26.07
C ARG A 297 13.97 -27.70 -24.55
N MET A 298 13.29 -28.74 -24.07
CA MET A 298 13.12 -29.04 -22.65
C MET A 298 14.04 -30.19 -22.24
N ASN A 299 15.27 -29.86 -21.82
CA ASN A 299 16.29 -30.82 -21.38
C ASN A 299 16.72 -30.66 -19.91
N GLY A 300 16.06 -29.81 -19.12
CA GLY A 300 16.47 -29.45 -17.75
C GLY A 300 16.79 -30.63 -16.83
N ILE A 301 15.98 -31.69 -16.84
CA ILE A 301 16.23 -32.93 -16.06
C ILE A 301 17.50 -33.66 -16.53
N HIS A 302 17.71 -33.78 -17.83
CA HIS A 302 18.93 -34.41 -18.36
C HIS A 302 20.17 -33.58 -18.02
N VAL A 303 20.06 -32.25 -18.13
CA VAL A 303 21.13 -31.33 -17.76
C VAL A 303 21.41 -31.35 -16.25
N PHE A 304 20.39 -31.55 -15.41
CA PHE A 304 20.56 -31.77 -13.96
C PHE A 304 21.39 -33.02 -13.67
N PHE A 305 21.03 -34.17 -14.24
CA PHE A 305 21.79 -35.41 -14.03
C PHE A 305 23.21 -35.35 -14.64
N LEU A 306 23.39 -34.73 -15.80
CA LEU A 306 24.72 -34.49 -16.37
C LEU A 306 25.57 -33.59 -15.46
N THR A 307 24.99 -32.52 -14.94
CA THR A 307 25.64 -31.60 -14.00
C THR A 307 26.08 -32.32 -12.74
N ALA A 308 25.16 -33.04 -12.08
CA ALA A 308 25.44 -33.80 -10.87
C ALA A 308 26.53 -34.87 -11.11
N ALA A 309 26.48 -35.58 -12.23
CA ALA A 309 27.51 -36.55 -12.62
C ALA A 309 28.88 -35.89 -12.85
N THR A 310 28.93 -34.72 -13.50
CA THR A 310 30.21 -33.99 -13.65
C THR A 310 30.73 -33.43 -12.32
N ALA A 311 29.87 -32.94 -11.43
CA ALA A 311 30.28 -32.49 -10.10
C ALA A 311 30.86 -33.66 -9.28
N ALA A 312 30.18 -34.82 -9.28
CA ALA A 312 30.66 -36.03 -8.62
C ALA A 312 32.00 -36.54 -9.20
N ALA A 313 32.16 -36.54 -10.52
CA ALA A 313 33.42 -36.91 -11.17
C ALA A 313 34.55 -35.91 -10.85
N MET A 314 34.25 -34.60 -10.79
CA MET A 314 35.22 -33.56 -10.44
C MET A 314 35.68 -33.66 -8.98
N MET A 315 34.78 -33.98 -8.05
CA MET A 315 35.16 -34.31 -6.66
C MET A 315 36.02 -35.58 -6.58
N TYR A 316 35.58 -36.67 -7.21
CA TYR A 316 36.25 -37.98 -7.07
C TYR A 316 37.63 -38.05 -7.75
N TYR A 317 37.74 -37.59 -9.00
CA TYR A 317 39.00 -37.71 -9.78
C TYR A 317 39.96 -36.54 -9.57
N TYR A 318 39.46 -35.31 -9.44
CA TYR A 318 40.28 -34.10 -9.36
C TYR A 318 40.42 -33.54 -7.94
N LYS A 319 39.73 -34.11 -6.94
CA LYS A 319 39.77 -33.68 -5.52
C LYS A 319 39.51 -32.19 -5.33
N ILE A 320 38.65 -31.61 -6.17
CA ILE A 320 38.29 -30.19 -6.07
C ILE A 320 37.52 -29.96 -4.77
N ASN A 321 38.00 -29.03 -3.94
CA ASN A 321 37.35 -28.69 -2.67
C ASN A 321 35.96 -28.10 -2.93
N ILE A 322 34.92 -28.80 -2.50
CA ILE A 322 33.54 -28.32 -2.65
C ILE A 322 33.24 -27.12 -1.73
N LEU A 323 33.94 -26.98 -0.60
CA LEU A 323 33.82 -25.82 0.29
C LEU A 323 34.33 -24.52 -0.34
N TYR A 324 35.10 -24.56 -1.44
CA TYR A 324 35.57 -23.35 -2.13
C TYR A 324 34.42 -22.40 -2.54
N VAL A 325 33.23 -22.95 -2.84
CA VAL A 325 32.02 -22.15 -3.16
C VAL A 325 31.38 -21.53 -1.90
N TYR A 326 31.58 -22.12 -0.71
CA TYR A 326 31.19 -21.54 0.58
C TYR A 326 32.20 -20.49 1.07
N GLU A 327 33.50 -20.80 1.00
CA GLU A 327 34.59 -19.88 1.37
C GLU A 327 34.56 -18.60 0.54
N HIS A 328 34.43 -18.71 -0.77
CA HIS A 328 34.42 -17.59 -1.71
C HIS A 328 33.00 -17.08 -2.06
N TYR A 329 31.99 -17.39 -1.24
CA TYR A 329 30.57 -17.19 -1.58
C TYR A 329 30.21 -15.74 -1.95
N LEU A 330 30.77 -14.75 -1.24
CA LEU A 330 30.57 -13.32 -1.55
C LEU A 330 31.26 -12.91 -2.86
N GLN A 331 32.42 -13.51 -3.19
CA GLN A 331 33.12 -13.26 -4.45
C GLN A 331 32.41 -13.92 -5.64
N PHE A 332 31.73 -15.06 -5.43
CA PHE A 332 30.81 -15.64 -6.43
C PHE A 332 29.59 -14.72 -6.68
N ALA A 333 29.02 -14.10 -5.64
CA ALA A 333 27.93 -13.12 -5.80
C ALA A 333 28.39 -11.84 -6.54
N ALA A 334 29.62 -11.38 -6.27
CA ALA A 334 30.25 -10.27 -7.00
C ALA A 334 30.53 -10.62 -8.46
N SER A 335 31.04 -11.83 -8.72
CA SER A 335 31.25 -12.36 -10.07
C SER A 335 29.94 -12.45 -10.87
N ALA A 336 28.87 -12.93 -10.23
CA ALA A 336 27.54 -12.99 -10.82
C ALA A 336 26.96 -11.60 -11.12
N THR A 337 27.15 -10.64 -10.21
CA THR A 337 26.78 -9.23 -10.42
C THR A 337 27.50 -8.66 -11.63
N LEU A 338 28.83 -8.78 -11.67
CA LEU A 338 29.68 -8.25 -12.74
C LEU A 338 29.33 -8.87 -14.10
N PHE A 339 29.12 -10.19 -14.14
CA PHE A 339 28.65 -10.88 -15.34
C PHE A 339 27.27 -10.37 -15.79
N SER A 340 26.33 -10.16 -14.87
CA SER A 340 24.99 -9.65 -15.21
C SER A 340 25.02 -8.25 -15.82
N LEU A 341 25.95 -7.39 -15.39
CA LEU A 341 26.20 -6.07 -15.99
C LEU A 341 26.73 -6.22 -17.43
N PHE A 342 27.76 -7.05 -17.63
CA PHE A 342 28.30 -7.32 -18.97
C PHE A 342 27.26 -7.92 -19.94
N LEU A 343 26.46 -8.89 -19.47
CA LEU A 343 25.36 -9.48 -20.23
C LEU A 343 24.32 -8.42 -20.63
N SER A 344 23.94 -7.55 -19.69
CA SER A 344 22.97 -6.47 -19.93
C SER A 344 23.49 -5.44 -20.93
N ILE A 345 24.78 -5.09 -20.87
CA ILE A 345 25.44 -4.20 -21.84
C ILE A 345 25.47 -4.85 -23.22
N TYR A 346 25.86 -6.14 -23.31
CA TYR A 346 25.86 -6.89 -24.57
C TYR A 346 24.48 -6.91 -25.23
N LEU A 347 23.43 -7.25 -24.46
CA LEU A 347 22.04 -7.28 -24.93
C LEU A 347 21.55 -5.88 -25.35
N TYR A 348 21.91 -4.85 -24.60
CA TYR A 348 21.55 -3.47 -24.95
C TYR A 348 22.17 -3.04 -26.28
N VAL A 349 23.46 -3.31 -26.50
CA VAL A 349 24.16 -3.01 -27.76
C VAL A 349 23.63 -3.88 -28.92
N ARG A 350 23.39 -5.17 -28.68
CA ARG A 350 22.81 -6.12 -29.64
C ARG A 350 21.45 -5.65 -30.16
N SER A 351 20.58 -5.13 -29.28
CA SER A 351 19.21 -4.70 -29.61
C SER A 351 19.10 -3.59 -30.68
N TYR A 352 20.19 -2.93 -31.06
CA TYR A 352 20.22 -1.98 -32.18
C TYR A 352 20.36 -2.64 -33.56
N ARG A 353 20.57 -3.96 -33.63
CA ARG A 353 20.67 -4.75 -34.87
C ARG A 353 19.49 -5.71 -35.07
N VAL A 354 18.48 -5.63 -34.21
CA VAL A 354 17.35 -6.57 -34.12
C VAL A 354 16.10 -5.95 -34.78
N PRO A 355 15.28 -6.71 -35.53
CA PRO A 355 14.05 -6.19 -36.14
C PRO A 355 13.04 -5.66 -35.11
N ASN A 356 12.24 -4.66 -35.51
CA ASN A 356 11.24 -4.04 -34.63
C ASN A 356 10.18 -5.02 -34.06
N GLU A 357 9.94 -6.16 -34.72
CA GLU A 357 9.02 -7.20 -34.24
C GLU A 357 9.52 -7.98 -33.01
N GLU A 358 10.84 -8.07 -32.83
CA GLU A 358 11.49 -8.74 -31.69
C GLU A 358 11.78 -7.77 -30.52
N LEU A 359 11.46 -6.49 -30.71
CA LEU A 359 11.59 -5.46 -29.69
C LEU A 359 10.35 -5.38 -28.78
N SER A 360 10.59 -5.27 -27.48
CA SER A 360 9.54 -5.06 -26.48
C SER A 360 8.96 -3.66 -26.59
N TRP A 361 7.75 -3.44 -26.06
CA TRP A 361 7.12 -2.11 -25.97
C TRP A 361 8.01 -1.09 -25.22
N THR A 362 8.88 -1.58 -24.32
CA THR A 362 9.89 -0.80 -23.60
C THR A 362 11.00 -0.27 -24.52
N ALA A 363 11.23 -0.84 -25.70
CA ALA A 363 12.29 -0.39 -26.60
C ALA A 363 12.05 1.03 -27.14
N ASN A 364 10.79 1.42 -27.30
CA ASN A 364 10.40 2.74 -27.78
C ASN A 364 10.09 3.71 -26.62
N SER A 365 9.51 3.23 -25.52
CA SER A 365 9.14 4.06 -24.35
C SER A 365 10.23 4.23 -23.29
N GLY A 366 10.26 5.38 -22.59
CA GLY A 366 11.13 5.60 -21.42
C GLY A 366 12.56 6.07 -21.73
N SER A 367 13.37 6.22 -20.67
CA SER A 367 14.75 6.72 -20.71
C SER A 367 15.78 5.63 -21.02
N PHE A 368 17.04 6.02 -21.30
CA PHE A 368 18.17 5.08 -21.43
C PHE A 368 18.23 4.07 -20.28
N ILE A 369 18.18 4.54 -19.04
CA ILE A 369 18.22 3.71 -17.82
C ILE A 369 17.03 2.75 -17.79
N TYR A 370 15.83 3.22 -18.13
CA TYR A 370 14.63 2.37 -18.17
C TYR A 370 14.75 1.25 -19.23
N LYS A 371 15.28 1.58 -20.41
CA LYS A 371 15.51 0.65 -21.53
C LYS A 371 16.63 -0.36 -21.24
N PHE A 372 17.63 0.02 -20.43
CA PHE A 372 18.66 -0.90 -19.92
C PHE A 372 18.10 -1.84 -18.84
N PHE A 373 17.32 -1.29 -17.92
CA PHE A 373 16.72 -2.03 -16.80
C PHE A 373 15.70 -3.08 -17.25
N MET A 374 14.72 -2.67 -18.08
CA MET A 374 13.68 -3.56 -18.62
C MET A 374 14.15 -4.36 -19.83
N GLY A 375 15.25 -3.98 -20.48
CA GLY A 375 15.67 -4.55 -21.76
C GLY A 375 14.89 -3.99 -22.94
N ARG A 376 15.38 -4.31 -24.14
CA ARG A 376 14.80 -3.92 -25.43
C ARG A 376 14.39 -5.12 -26.28
N GLU A 377 15.18 -6.18 -26.31
CA GLU A 377 14.92 -7.44 -27.04
C GLU A 377 14.05 -8.37 -26.16
N ILE A 378 13.00 -8.99 -26.71
CA ILE A 378 12.06 -9.81 -25.92
C ILE A 378 12.68 -11.16 -25.56
N ASN A 379 13.13 -11.92 -26.56
CA ASN A 379 13.62 -13.29 -26.42
C ASN A 379 14.97 -13.48 -27.16
N PRO A 380 16.07 -12.89 -26.65
CA PRO A 380 17.38 -12.97 -27.29
C PRO A 380 17.88 -14.41 -27.47
N ARG A 381 18.40 -14.71 -28.66
CA ARG A 381 18.81 -16.07 -29.08
C ARG A 381 20.18 -16.11 -29.72
N ILE A 382 20.90 -17.22 -29.50
CA ILE A 382 22.08 -17.62 -30.29
C ILE A 382 21.89 -19.08 -30.71
N GLY A 383 21.71 -19.30 -32.02
CA GLY A 383 21.30 -20.60 -32.54
C GLY A 383 19.99 -21.07 -31.89
N ASN A 384 20.01 -22.27 -31.30
CA ASN A 384 18.87 -22.84 -30.57
C ASN A 384 18.77 -22.39 -29.10
N LEU A 385 19.76 -21.67 -28.56
CA LEU A 385 19.77 -21.25 -27.17
C LEU A 385 19.03 -19.93 -27.00
N ASP A 386 17.90 -19.98 -26.28
CA ASP A 386 17.15 -18.81 -25.84
C ASP A 386 17.72 -18.31 -24.50
N PHE A 387 18.29 -17.11 -24.49
CA PHE A 387 18.99 -16.55 -23.33
C PHE A 387 18.07 -16.36 -22.13
N LYS A 388 16.78 -16.07 -22.36
CA LYS A 388 15.82 -15.81 -21.29
C LYS A 388 15.46 -17.10 -20.56
N MET A 389 15.17 -18.16 -21.32
CA MET A 389 14.95 -19.50 -20.73
C MET A 389 16.23 -20.08 -20.13
N PHE A 390 17.38 -19.86 -20.77
CA PHE A 390 18.66 -20.33 -20.25
C PHE A 390 19.01 -19.64 -18.93
N PHE A 391 19.06 -18.32 -18.88
CA PHE A 391 19.46 -17.61 -17.67
C PHE A 391 18.39 -17.65 -16.58
N VAL A 392 17.15 -17.20 -16.84
CA VAL A 392 16.13 -17.00 -15.79
C VAL A 392 15.65 -18.31 -15.17
N PHE A 393 15.76 -19.42 -15.90
CA PHE A 393 15.26 -20.72 -15.46
C PHE A 393 16.38 -21.76 -15.33
N GLN A 394 16.97 -22.20 -16.45
CA GLN A 394 17.89 -23.36 -16.44
C GLN A 394 19.15 -23.14 -15.59
N GLN A 395 19.85 -22.04 -15.82
CA GLN A 395 21.09 -21.67 -15.12
C GLN A 395 20.84 -21.33 -13.64
N SER A 396 19.85 -20.48 -13.35
CA SER A 396 19.57 -20.05 -11.97
C SER A 396 19.15 -21.20 -11.06
N PHE A 397 18.27 -22.09 -11.55
CA PHE A 397 17.77 -23.21 -10.74
C PHE A 397 18.87 -24.26 -10.54
N MET A 398 19.75 -24.47 -11.52
CA MET A 398 20.93 -25.34 -11.37
C MET A 398 21.92 -24.79 -10.34
N ALA A 399 22.22 -23.49 -10.42
CA ALA A 399 23.12 -22.83 -9.48
C ALA A 399 22.58 -22.85 -8.05
N TRP A 400 21.28 -22.60 -7.85
CA TRP A 400 20.63 -22.68 -6.55
C TRP A 400 20.76 -24.06 -5.90
N VAL A 401 20.47 -25.15 -6.63
CA VAL A 401 20.61 -26.51 -6.09
C VAL A 401 22.07 -26.87 -5.82
N LEU A 402 23.00 -26.48 -6.69
CA LEU A 402 24.43 -26.72 -6.47
C LEU A 402 24.93 -25.98 -5.22
N ILE A 403 24.55 -24.71 -5.03
CA ILE A 403 24.89 -23.93 -3.83
C ILE A 403 24.32 -24.62 -2.59
N ASN A 404 23.05 -25.03 -2.59
CA ASN A 404 22.45 -25.73 -1.45
C ASN A 404 23.20 -27.03 -1.08
N ALA A 405 23.59 -27.82 -2.09
CA ALA A 405 24.37 -29.04 -1.89
C ALA A 405 25.78 -28.74 -1.32
N VAL A 406 26.44 -27.67 -1.78
CA VAL A 406 27.69 -27.17 -1.17
C VAL A 406 27.46 -26.83 0.31
N MET A 407 26.40 -26.09 0.63
CA MET A 407 26.11 -25.68 2.01
C MET A 407 25.84 -26.89 2.93
N LEU A 408 25.23 -27.96 2.41
CA LEU A 408 25.04 -29.20 3.16
C LEU A 408 26.37 -29.84 3.56
N PHE A 409 27.34 -29.96 2.63
CA PHE A 409 28.68 -30.47 2.96
C PHE A 409 29.48 -29.49 3.84
N ALA A 410 29.32 -28.18 3.63
CA ALA A 410 29.98 -27.16 4.45
C ALA A 410 29.49 -27.18 5.91
N GLU A 411 28.20 -27.43 6.17
CA GLU A 411 27.70 -27.62 7.55
C GLU A 411 28.37 -28.82 8.23
N MET A 412 28.48 -29.95 7.55
CA MET A 412 29.12 -31.16 8.09
C MET A 412 30.58 -30.90 8.50
N GLU A 413 31.37 -30.27 7.63
CA GLU A 413 32.78 -30.01 7.88
C GLU A 413 33.00 -28.87 8.89
N VAL A 414 32.25 -27.75 8.81
CA VAL A 414 32.37 -26.61 9.74
C VAL A 414 31.89 -26.97 11.16
N GLN A 415 30.87 -27.83 11.28
CA GLN A 415 30.33 -28.25 12.59
C GLN A 415 30.96 -29.57 13.10
N GLY A 416 31.83 -30.22 12.32
CA GLY A 416 32.42 -31.51 12.68
C GLY A 416 31.40 -32.63 12.87
N ARG A 417 30.34 -32.68 12.05
CA ARG A 417 29.25 -33.67 12.13
C ARG A 417 29.37 -34.70 11.01
N ASP A 418 29.27 -35.99 11.34
CA ASP A 418 29.22 -37.09 10.37
C ASP A 418 27.95 -37.08 9.49
N GLU A 419 26.89 -36.41 9.94
CA GLU A 419 25.62 -36.22 9.22
C GLU A 419 25.15 -34.75 9.29
N PRO A 420 24.54 -34.20 8.23
CA PRO A 420 24.01 -32.83 8.21
C PRO A 420 22.78 -32.68 9.11
N SER A 421 22.45 -31.47 9.53
CA SER A 421 21.31 -31.23 10.42
C SER A 421 19.97 -31.54 9.75
N LEU A 422 18.98 -31.98 10.54
CA LEU A 422 17.62 -32.22 10.05
C LEU A 422 17.03 -30.97 9.35
N SER A 423 17.40 -29.78 9.83
CA SER A 423 17.02 -28.51 9.20
C SER A 423 17.66 -28.31 7.82
N MET A 424 18.96 -28.62 7.68
CA MET A 424 19.66 -28.55 6.40
C MET A 424 19.09 -29.55 5.38
N ILE A 425 18.81 -30.79 5.83
CA ILE A 425 18.17 -31.84 5.01
C ILE A 425 16.78 -31.37 4.53
N LEU A 426 15.98 -30.77 5.41
CA LEU A 426 14.65 -30.25 5.06
C LEU A 426 14.73 -29.11 4.04
N VAL A 427 15.58 -28.09 4.26
CA VAL A 427 15.76 -26.97 3.32
C VAL A 427 16.20 -27.49 1.95
N ASN A 428 17.23 -28.33 1.91
CA ASN A 428 17.73 -28.93 0.66
C ASN A 428 16.63 -29.72 -0.07
N SER A 429 15.96 -30.63 0.65
CA SER A 429 14.98 -31.55 0.04
C SER A 429 13.75 -30.84 -0.50
N LEU A 430 13.20 -29.87 0.27
CA LEU A 430 11.99 -29.15 -0.13
C LEU A 430 12.26 -28.15 -1.27
N GLN A 431 13.45 -27.56 -1.33
CA GLN A 431 13.86 -26.68 -2.44
C GLN A 431 14.22 -27.49 -3.70
N LEU A 432 14.90 -28.63 -3.56
CA LEU A 432 15.20 -29.56 -4.66
C LEU A 432 13.91 -30.08 -5.32
N LEU A 433 12.90 -30.47 -4.53
CA LEU A 433 11.60 -30.94 -5.05
C LEU A 433 10.92 -29.89 -5.93
N TYR A 434 10.94 -28.62 -5.51
CA TYR A 434 10.39 -27.50 -6.30
C TYR A 434 11.16 -27.28 -7.61
N VAL A 435 12.50 -27.36 -7.58
CA VAL A 435 13.34 -27.25 -8.79
C VAL A 435 13.09 -28.41 -9.77
N LEU A 436 12.96 -29.64 -9.28
CA LEU A 436 12.67 -30.81 -10.11
C LEU A 436 11.25 -30.78 -10.71
N ASP A 437 10.23 -30.33 -9.96
CA ASP A 437 8.88 -30.12 -10.53
C ASP A 437 8.91 -29.05 -11.62
N GLY A 438 9.68 -27.97 -11.41
CA GLY A 438 9.97 -26.95 -12.43
C GLY A 438 10.58 -27.57 -13.68
N PHE A 439 11.68 -28.31 -13.57
CA PHE A 439 12.37 -28.93 -14.72
C PHE A 439 11.51 -29.99 -15.44
N TRP A 440 10.57 -30.64 -14.76
CA TRP A 440 9.59 -31.53 -15.39
C TRP A 440 8.45 -30.78 -16.11
N ASN A 441 8.13 -29.55 -15.70
CA ASN A 441 6.93 -28.82 -16.13
C ASN A 441 7.20 -27.41 -16.67
N VAL A 442 8.31 -27.28 -17.41
CA VAL A 442 8.77 -26.03 -18.04
C VAL A 442 7.69 -25.34 -18.91
N GLU A 443 6.68 -26.08 -19.39
CA GLU A 443 5.49 -25.54 -20.06
C GLU A 443 4.78 -24.46 -19.24
N TYR A 444 4.76 -24.56 -17.91
CA TYR A 444 4.13 -23.55 -17.04
C TYR A 444 4.92 -22.24 -17.04
N PHE A 445 6.25 -22.32 -17.12
CA PHE A 445 7.14 -21.16 -17.21
C PHE A 445 7.00 -20.47 -18.58
N LEU A 446 6.91 -21.23 -19.68
CA LEU A 446 6.63 -20.68 -21.01
C LEU A 446 5.28 -19.93 -21.07
N MET A 447 4.33 -20.28 -20.21
CA MET A 447 3.02 -19.63 -20.08
C MET A 447 3.02 -18.42 -19.11
N SER A 448 4.18 -18.03 -18.59
CA SER A 448 4.36 -16.85 -17.73
C SER A 448 4.27 -15.54 -18.53
N PRO A 449 3.64 -14.47 -17.99
CA PRO A 449 3.69 -13.13 -18.61
C PRO A 449 5.12 -12.62 -18.84
N ASP A 450 6.08 -13.03 -18.01
CA ASP A 450 7.48 -12.56 -18.05
C ASP A 450 8.17 -12.90 -19.39
N VAL A 451 7.69 -13.94 -20.10
CA VAL A 451 8.17 -14.33 -21.43
C VAL A 451 7.92 -13.25 -22.48
N ASN A 452 6.96 -12.33 -22.26
CA ASN A 452 6.63 -11.24 -23.17
C ASN A 452 7.24 -9.88 -22.77
N ASP A 453 7.71 -9.72 -21.53
CA ASP A 453 8.45 -8.52 -21.09
C ASP A 453 9.92 -8.57 -21.63
N GLY A 454 10.66 -7.45 -21.64
CA GLY A 454 12.02 -7.43 -22.21
C GLY A 454 13.07 -8.20 -21.37
N PHE A 455 14.16 -8.67 -22.01
CA PHE A 455 15.32 -9.21 -21.28
C PHE A 455 16.41 -8.14 -21.15
N GLY A 456 16.56 -7.59 -19.95
CA GLY A 456 17.55 -6.58 -19.57
C GLY A 456 18.02 -6.76 -18.13
N PHE A 457 18.62 -5.72 -17.54
CA PHE A 457 19.31 -5.84 -16.25
C PHE A 457 18.44 -6.43 -15.12
N LEU A 458 17.16 -6.07 -15.02
CA LEU A 458 16.26 -6.62 -14.01
C LEU A 458 16.22 -8.16 -14.03
N LEU A 459 16.09 -8.75 -15.22
CA LEU A 459 16.04 -10.21 -15.37
C LEU A 459 17.44 -10.83 -15.34
N ALA A 460 18.46 -10.19 -15.93
CA ALA A 460 19.84 -10.72 -15.95
C ALA A 460 20.48 -10.75 -14.55
N PHE A 461 20.34 -9.67 -13.77
CA PHE A 461 20.80 -9.60 -12.37
C PHE A 461 19.90 -10.44 -11.46
N GLY A 462 18.58 -10.41 -11.70
CA GLY A 462 17.60 -11.25 -11.03
C GLY A 462 17.94 -12.74 -11.12
N SER A 463 18.33 -13.21 -12.32
CA SER A 463 18.68 -14.59 -12.58
C SER A 463 20.09 -14.96 -12.13
N ALA A 464 21.10 -14.14 -12.43
CA ALA A 464 22.49 -14.50 -12.17
C ALA A 464 22.86 -14.37 -10.68
N ALA A 465 22.41 -13.30 -10.02
CA ALA A 465 22.89 -12.92 -8.70
C ALA A 465 21.81 -12.95 -7.61
N ILE A 466 20.57 -12.50 -7.88
CA ILE A 466 19.54 -12.50 -6.83
C ILE A 466 19.03 -13.92 -6.54
N LEU A 467 18.54 -14.66 -7.55
CA LEU A 467 17.91 -15.97 -7.31
C LEU A 467 18.88 -16.96 -6.62
N PRO A 468 20.07 -17.29 -7.16
CA PRO A 468 20.88 -18.39 -6.62
C PRO A 468 21.43 -18.11 -5.22
N PHE A 469 21.63 -16.83 -4.86
CA PHE A 469 22.26 -16.42 -3.61
C PHE A 469 21.25 -15.97 -2.53
N THR A 470 20.02 -15.59 -2.90
CA THR A 470 18.95 -15.26 -1.91
C THR A 470 18.02 -16.43 -1.60
N TYR A 471 17.82 -17.37 -2.54
CA TYR A 471 16.95 -18.54 -2.34
C TYR A 471 17.65 -19.65 -1.51
N SER A 472 18.96 -19.51 -1.33
CA SER A 472 19.85 -20.39 -0.55
C SER A 472 20.28 -19.78 0.80
N LEU A 473 19.80 -18.57 1.16
CA LEU A 473 20.12 -17.90 2.43
C LEU A 473 19.80 -18.76 3.65
N GLN A 474 18.79 -19.62 3.56
CA GLN A 474 18.41 -20.57 4.59
C GLN A 474 19.50 -21.63 4.83
N ALA A 475 20.01 -22.22 3.75
CA ALA A 475 21.11 -23.19 3.83
C ALA A 475 22.42 -22.51 4.29
N TYR A 476 22.78 -21.37 3.71
CA TYR A 476 23.98 -20.61 4.08
C TYR A 476 23.98 -20.15 5.55
N TYR A 477 22.81 -19.77 6.09
CA TYR A 477 22.65 -19.46 7.51
C TYR A 477 22.86 -20.70 8.40
N LEU A 478 22.30 -21.86 8.02
CA LEU A 478 22.39 -23.10 8.79
C LEU A 478 23.83 -23.62 8.94
N VAL A 479 24.72 -23.42 7.96
CA VAL A 479 26.15 -23.81 8.04
C VAL A 479 26.82 -23.31 9.33
N ASN A 480 26.52 -22.08 9.74
CA ASN A 480 27.07 -21.45 10.95
C ASN A 480 26.11 -21.46 12.15
N ASN A 481 24.87 -21.92 11.97
CA ASN A 481 23.80 -21.87 12.96
C ASN A 481 22.89 -23.11 12.82
N PRO A 482 23.41 -24.34 13.00
CA PRO A 482 22.60 -25.55 12.88
C PRO A 482 21.46 -25.53 13.90
N VAL A 483 20.24 -25.83 13.44
CA VAL A 483 19.05 -25.88 14.29
C VAL A 483 18.56 -27.33 14.36
N ASP A 484 18.69 -27.95 15.52
CA ASP A 484 18.24 -29.32 15.74
C ASP A 484 16.74 -29.33 16.10
N LEU A 485 15.89 -29.57 15.08
CA LEU A 485 14.43 -29.51 15.21
C LEU A 485 13.83 -30.75 15.91
N PRO A 486 12.79 -30.58 16.75
CA PRO A 486 11.97 -31.69 17.20
C PRO A 486 11.16 -32.28 16.04
N TRP A 487 10.98 -33.61 16.01
CA TRP A 487 10.37 -34.30 14.87
C TRP A 487 8.95 -33.82 14.55
N GLN A 488 8.19 -33.35 15.55
CA GLN A 488 6.85 -32.79 15.36
C GLN A 488 6.90 -31.50 14.52
N ALA A 489 7.92 -30.66 14.71
CA ALA A 489 8.12 -29.46 13.91
C ALA A 489 8.55 -29.79 12.48
N ALA A 490 9.44 -30.78 12.31
CA ALA A 490 9.81 -31.29 10.99
C ALA A 490 8.59 -31.81 10.21
N CYS A 491 7.74 -32.64 10.84
CA CYS A 491 6.49 -33.11 10.24
C CYS A 491 5.52 -31.97 9.91
N ALA A 492 5.40 -30.96 10.77
CA ALA A 492 4.55 -29.79 10.51
C ALA A 492 5.06 -28.94 9.33
N ILE A 493 6.38 -28.76 9.20
CA ILE A 493 7.02 -28.06 8.08
C ILE A 493 6.82 -28.81 6.76
N VAL A 494 6.98 -30.14 6.77
CA VAL A 494 6.72 -30.99 5.60
C VAL A 494 5.24 -30.95 5.20
N ALA A 495 4.32 -31.07 6.16
CA ALA A 495 2.88 -30.98 5.90
C ALA A 495 2.47 -29.60 5.33
N LEU A 496 3.05 -28.52 5.85
CA LEU A 496 2.84 -27.16 5.32
C LEU A 496 3.36 -27.02 3.89
N ASN A 497 4.57 -27.52 3.61
CA ASN A 497 5.12 -27.48 2.26
C ASN A 497 4.27 -28.31 1.27
N LEU A 498 3.86 -29.53 1.65
CA LEU A 498 2.99 -30.39 0.84
C LEU A 498 1.65 -29.73 0.54
N LEU A 499 1.03 -29.05 1.52
CA LEU A 499 -0.18 -28.26 1.31
C LEU A 499 0.03 -27.16 0.26
N GLY A 500 1.10 -26.37 0.40
CA GLY A 500 1.46 -25.33 -0.57
C GLY A 500 1.73 -25.90 -1.97
N PHE A 501 2.45 -27.03 -2.04
CA PHE A 501 2.76 -27.72 -3.29
C PHE A 501 1.50 -28.25 -3.97
N ILE A 502 0.57 -28.90 -3.25
CA ILE A 502 -0.70 -29.40 -3.81
C ILE A 502 -1.52 -28.25 -4.41
N ILE A 503 -1.63 -27.11 -3.71
CA ILE A 503 -2.36 -25.93 -4.19
C ILE A 503 -1.68 -25.35 -5.45
N TYR A 504 -0.36 -25.14 -5.43
CA TYR A 504 0.43 -24.65 -6.56
C TYR A 504 0.28 -25.56 -7.79
N ARG A 505 0.51 -26.86 -7.57
CA ARG A 505 0.53 -27.92 -8.57
C ARG A 505 -0.83 -28.09 -9.23
N GLY A 506 -1.90 -28.18 -8.43
CA GLY A 506 -3.27 -28.31 -8.90
C GLY A 506 -3.71 -27.09 -9.71
N ALA A 507 -3.47 -25.88 -9.19
CA ALA A 507 -3.81 -24.63 -9.85
C ALA A 507 -3.12 -24.46 -11.21
N ASN A 508 -1.80 -24.72 -11.28
CA ASN A 508 -1.02 -24.59 -12.51
C ASN A 508 -1.34 -25.69 -13.52
N SER A 509 -1.57 -26.93 -13.08
CA SER A 509 -2.02 -28.03 -13.96
C SER A 509 -3.36 -27.69 -14.63
N GLN A 510 -4.36 -27.27 -13.83
CA GLN A 510 -5.69 -26.87 -14.32
C GLN A 510 -5.58 -25.70 -15.32
N LYS A 511 -4.78 -24.67 -14.99
CA LYS A 511 -4.52 -23.49 -15.84
C LYS A 511 -3.81 -23.84 -17.15
N SER A 512 -2.85 -24.77 -17.13
CA SER A 512 -2.07 -25.14 -18.31
C SER A 512 -2.90 -25.95 -19.30
N ALA A 513 -3.57 -27.00 -18.82
CA ALA A 513 -4.47 -27.81 -19.64
C ALA A 513 -5.53 -26.92 -20.32
N PHE A 514 -6.17 -26.03 -19.55
CA PHE A 514 -7.20 -25.12 -20.05
C PHE A 514 -6.71 -24.10 -21.09
N ARG A 515 -5.42 -23.73 -21.03
CA ARG A 515 -4.78 -22.84 -22.03
C ARG A 515 -4.32 -23.59 -23.29
N GLN A 516 -4.04 -24.88 -23.18
CA GLN A 516 -3.65 -25.73 -24.32
C GLN A 516 -4.89 -26.21 -25.09
N ASN A 517 -5.90 -26.69 -24.38
CA ASN A 517 -7.21 -27.04 -24.92
C ASN A 517 -8.32 -26.65 -23.89
N PRO A 518 -9.10 -25.57 -24.14
CA PRO A 518 -10.22 -25.19 -23.28
C PRO A 518 -11.33 -26.24 -23.18
N ASP A 519 -11.36 -27.20 -24.11
CA ASP A 519 -12.38 -28.23 -24.28
C ASP A 519 -11.79 -29.65 -24.06
N ASP A 520 -10.70 -29.76 -23.27
CA ASP A 520 -10.16 -31.05 -22.80
C ASP A 520 -11.22 -31.80 -21.94
N PRO A 521 -11.56 -33.06 -22.25
CA PRO A 521 -12.48 -33.87 -21.45
C PRO A 521 -12.17 -33.92 -19.95
N ARG A 522 -10.89 -33.81 -19.55
CA ARG A 522 -10.45 -33.74 -18.14
C ARG A 522 -10.98 -32.50 -17.41
N LEU A 523 -11.27 -31.44 -18.16
CA LEU A 523 -11.75 -30.15 -17.64
C LEU A 523 -13.27 -29.98 -17.80
N SER A 524 -13.97 -30.95 -18.39
CA SER A 524 -15.43 -30.90 -18.61
C SER A 524 -16.27 -30.65 -17.36
N HIS A 525 -15.78 -31.05 -16.19
CA HIS A 525 -16.41 -30.80 -14.89
C HIS A 525 -16.31 -29.34 -14.40
N LEU A 526 -15.55 -28.48 -15.10
CA LEU A 526 -15.25 -27.11 -14.70
C LEU A 526 -16.13 -26.11 -15.45
N LYS A 527 -16.95 -25.37 -14.69
CA LYS A 527 -17.70 -24.22 -15.17
C LYS A 527 -16.75 -23.12 -15.66
N THR A 528 -17.07 -22.52 -16.80
CA THR A 528 -16.32 -21.41 -17.41
C THR A 528 -17.23 -20.22 -17.73
N LEU A 529 -16.69 -19.01 -17.59
CA LEU A 529 -17.31 -17.76 -18.04
C LEU A 529 -16.75 -17.40 -19.43
N PRO A 530 -17.58 -17.33 -20.49
CA PRO A 530 -17.14 -16.78 -21.78
C PRO A 530 -16.93 -15.26 -21.67
N THR A 531 -15.97 -14.73 -22.42
CA THR A 531 -15.63 -13.30 -22.47
C THR A 531 -15.81 -12.73 -23.87
N SER A 532 -16.17 -11.45 -23.95
CA SER A 532 -16.23 -10.63 -25.17
C SER A 532 -14.92 -10.62 -25.98
N ALA A 533 -13.77 -10.85 -25.31
CA ALA A 533 -12.46 -11.02 -25.95
C ALA A 533 -12.22 -12.41 -26.58
N GLY A 534 -13.28 -13.21 -26.82
CA GLY A 534 -13.22 -14.52 -27.47
C GLY A 534 -12.61 -15.66 -26.63
N SER A 535 -12.30 -15.41 -25.36
CA SER A 535 -11.69 -16.41 -24.45
C SER A 535 -12.64 -16.88 -23.35
N LYS A 536 -12.35 -18.03 -22.74
CA LYS A 536 -13.06 -18.56 -21.57
C LYS A 536 -12.24 -18.29 -20.29
N LEU A 537 -12.89 -18.10 -19.14
CA LEU A 537 -12.27 -17.98 -17.81
C LEU A 537 -12.79 -19.09 -16.87
N LEU A 538 -11.91 -19.76 -16.13
CA LEU A 538 -12.28 -20.81 -15.16
C LEU A 538 -12.91 -20.19 -13.90
N ILE A 539 -14.19 -20.48 -13.64
CA ILE A 539 -14.94 -20.02 -12.46
C ILE A 539 -15.18 -21.14 -11.43
N SER A 540 -14.38 -22.20 -11.47
CA SER A 540 -14.52 -23.38 -10.62
C SER A 540 -13.20 -24.15 -10.45
N GLY A 541 -13.18 -25.12 -9.52
CA GLY A 541 -11.93 -25.67 -8.99
C GLY A 541 -11.12 -24.58 -8.27
N TRP A 542 -9.79 -24.68 -8.29
CA TRP A 542 -8.90 -23.73 -7.60
C TRP A 542 -9.17 -22.26 -7.96
N TRP A 543 -9.52 -22.00 -9.23
CA TRP A 543 -9.76 -20.65 -9.77
C TRP A 543 -11.17 -20.10 -9.48
N GLY A 544 -12.08 -20.91 -8.94
CA GLY A 544 -13.36 -20.46 -8.40
C GLY A 544 -13.28 -20.07 -6.92
N PHE A 545 -12.42 -20.73 -6.14
CA PHE A 545 -12.20 -20.43 -4.72
C PHE A 545 -11.39 -19.14 -4.53
N VAL A 546 -10.28 -18.97 -5.24
CA VAL A 546 -9.42 -17.77 -5.16
C VAL A 546 -8.97 -17.35 -6.57
N ARG A 547 -8.84 -16.04 -6.84
CA ARG A 547 -8.46 -15.52 -8.18
C ARG A 547 -7.03 -15.85 -8.65
N ARG A 548 -6.14 -16.22 -7.72
CA ARG A 548 -4.71 -16.51 -7.93
C ARG A 548 -4.21 -17.61 -6.97
N PRO A 549 -4.77 -18.83 -7.03
CA PRO A 549 -4.51 -19.90 -6.06
C PRO A 549 -3.07 -20.41 -6.15
N ASN A 550 -2.47 -20.40 -7.34
CA ASN A 550 -1.08 -20.80 -7.55
C ASN A 550 -0.09 -19.96 -6.70
N TYR A 551 -0.31 -18.64 -6.59
CA TYR A 551 0.54 -17.75 -5.79
C TYR A 551 0.37 -17.98 -4.27
N LEU A 552 -0.80 -18.45 -3.82
CA LEU A 552 -0.99 -18.87 -2.43
C LEU A 552 -0.13 -20.10 -2.11
N GLY A 553 -0.08 -21.07 -3.03
CA GLY A 553 0.81 -22.22 -2.93
C GLY A 553 2.29 -21.84 -2.84
N ASP A 554 2.75 -20.92 -3.71
CA ASP A 554 4.11 -20.36 -3.67
C ASP A 554 4.46 -19.75 -2.30
N ILE A 555 3.58 -18.91 -1.74
CA ILE A 555 3.79 -18.25 -0.44
C ILE A 555 3.89 -19.30 0.69
N ILE A 556 3.01 -20.31 0.70
CA ILE A 556 3.00 -21.36 1.72
C ILE A 556 4.30 -22.18 1.65
N MET A 557 4.75 -22.58 0.45
CA MET A 557 6.03 -23.28 0.28
C MET A 557 7.21 -22.42 0.73
N GLY A 558 7.22 -21.14 0.37
CA GLY A 558 8.30 -20.21 0.73
C GLY A 558 8.42 -19.93 2.22
N VAL A 559 7.30 -19.88 2.95
CA VAL A 559 7.31 -19.85 4.43
C VAL A 559 7.86 -21.17 5.00
N ALA A 560 7.42 -22.32 4.46
CA ALA A 560 7.90 -23.62 4.91
C ALA A 560 9.41 -23.83 4.70
N TRP A 561 10.03 -23.19 3.70
CA TRP A 561 11.50 -23.21 3.52
C TRP A 561 12.27 -22.38 4.56
N CYS A 562 11.66 -21.36 5.17
CA CYS A 562 12.31 -20.50 6.17
C CYS A 562 12.21 -21.04 7.61
N LEU A 563 11.14 -21.77 7.94
CA LEU A 563 10.90 -22.31 9.29
C LEU A 563 12.04 -23.19 9.86
N PRO A 564 12.79 -23.99 9.07
CA PRO A 564 13.92 -24.75 9.58
C PRO A 564 15.06 -23.92 10.19
N CYS A 565 15.16 -22.62 9.86
CA CYS A 565 16.18 -21.73 10.43
C CYS A 565 15.87 -21.26 11.87
N GLY A 566 14.80 -21.75 12.50
CA GLY A 566 14.35 -21.29 13.81
C GLY A 566 13.87 -19.83 13.78
N PHE A 567 13.87 -19.15 14.93
CA PHE A 567 13.41 -17.75 15.05
C PHE A 567 14.51 -16.78 15.53
N ASN A 568 15.76 -17.24 15.59
CA ASN A 568 16.88 -16.50 16.19
C ASN A 568 17.38 -15.32 15.34
N HIS A 569 17.05 -15.29 14.05
CA HIS A 569 17.48 -14.23 13.13
C HIS A 569 16.48 -14.05 11.98
N ILE A 570 16.27 -12.80 11.53
CA ILE A 570 15.25 -12.48 10.53
C ILE A 570 15.73 -12.64 9.07
N ALA A 571 17.04 -12.63 8.80
CA ALA A 571 17.55 -12.67 7.43
C ALA A 571 17.11 -13.91 6.61
N PRO A 572 17.03 -15.15 7.16
CA PRO A 572 16.46 -16.29 6.43
C PRO A 572 15.00 -16.09 6.02
N TYR A 573 14.22 -15.33 6.79
CA TYR A 573 12.83 -14.98 6.48
C TYR A 573 12.68 -13.85 5.45
N PHE A 574 13.78 -13.16 5.09
CA PHE A 574 13.77 -12.20 3.99
C PHE A 574 13.21 -12.83 2.71
N TYR A 575 13.54 -14.10 2.43
CA TYR A 575 13.03 -14.83 1.27
C TYR A 575 11.49 -14.83 1.22
N ALA A 576 10.83 -15.24 2.31
CA ALA A 576 9.37 -15.29 2.38
C ALA A 576 8.72 -13.89 2.30
N ILE A 577 9.34 -12.88 2.91
CA ILE A 577 8.89 -11.48 2.85
C ILE A 577 9.01 -10.93 1.43
N PHE A 578 10.15 -11.15 0.77
CA PHE A 578 10.42 -10.76 -0.62
C PHE A 578 9.44 -11.45 -1.59
N LEU A 579 9.24 -12.76 -1.44
CA LEU A 579 8.29 -13.53 -2.24
C LEU A 579 6.86 -13.00 -2.09
N LEU A 580 6.42 -12.71 -0.86
CA LEU A 580 5.10 -12.10 -0.61
C LEU A 580 4.95 -10.74 -1.28
N VAL A 581 5.93 -9.84 -1.16
CA VAL A 581 5.89 -8.51 -1.80
C VAL A 581 5.89 -8.62 -3.33
N LEU A 582 6.74 -9.48 -3.89
CA LEU A 582 6.81 -9.75 -5.33
C LEU A 582 5.49 -10.29 -5.87
N LEU A 583 4.87 -11.23 -5.16
CA LEU A 583 3.59 -11.83 -5.57
C LEU A 583 2.42 -10.86 -5.39
N LEU A 584 2.41 -9.98 -4.38
CA LEU A 584 1.39 -8.93 -4.24
C LEU A 584 1.46 -7.90 -5.38
N ASP A 585 2.65 -7.46 -5.78
CA ASP A 585 2.82 -6.62 -6.99
C ASP A 585 2.39 -7.38 -8.25
N ARG A 586 2.75 -8.67 -8.37
CA ARG A 586 2.36 -9.51 -9.50
C ARG A 586 0.84 -9.69 -9.60
N VAL A 587 0.15 -9.87 -8.48
CA VAL A 587 -1.32 -9.87 -8.41
C VAL A 587 -1.88 -8.55 -8.92
N ALA A 588 -1.35 -7.41 -8.46
CA ALA A 588 -1.82 -6.08 -8.88
C ALA A 588 -1.62 -5.84 -10.39
N ARG A 589 -0.46 -6.20 -10.94
CA ARG A 589 -0.16 -6.10 -12.38
C ARG A 589 -1.03 -7.04 -13.22
N ASP A 590 -1.23 -8.29 -12.80
CA ASP A 590 -2.07 -9.24 -13.55
C ASP A 590 -3.58 -8.95 -13.39
N GLU A 591 -4.03 -8.33 -12.30
CA GLU A 591 -5.39 -7.76 -12.18
C GLU A 591 -5.58 -6.59 -13.16
N GLN A 592 -4.61 -5.67 -13.28
CA GLN A 592 -4.66 -4.59 -14.27
C GLN A 592 -4.69 -5.14 -15.70
N ARG A 593 -3.77 -6.05 -16.06
CA ARG A 593 -3.72 -6.72 -17.37
C ARG A 593 -5.03 -7.45 -17.70
N CYS A 594 -5.66 -8.11 -16.71
CA CYS A 594 -6.96 -8.75 -16.90
C CYS A 594 -8.11 -7.75 -17.11
N ARG A 595 -8.13 -6.62 -16.40
CA ARG A 595 -9.11 -5.54 -16.62
C ARG A 595 -8.95 -4.90 -18.00
N GLU A 596 -7.72 -4.64 -18.42
CA GLU A 596 -7.41 -4.07 -19.74
C GLU A 596 -7.78 -5.03 -20.88
N LYS A 597 -7.65 -6.35 -20.69
CA LYS A 597 -8.00 -7.35 -21.73
C LYS A 597 -9.48 -7.75 -21.76
N TYR A 598 -10.16 -7.85 -20.61
CA TYR A 598 -11.51 -8.42 -20.51
C TYR A 598 -12.60 -7.43 -20.07
N GLY A 599 -12.22 -6.21 -19.67
CA GLY A 599 -13.14 -5.14 -19.30
C GLY A 599 -14.24 -5.59 -18.34
N PRO A 600 -15.53 -5.38 -18.67
CA PRO A 600 -16.65 -5.68 -17.77
C PRO A 600 -16.79 -7.19 -17.46
N ASP A 601 -16.27 -8.08 -18.30
CA ASP A 601 -16.30 -9.52 -18.02
C ASP A 601 -15.32 -9.91 -16.90
N TRP A 602 -14.25 -9.13 -16.68
CA TRP A 602 -13.41 -9.29 -15.49
C TRP A 602 -14.13 -8.86 -14.21
N ASP A 603 -14.97 -7.82 -14.26
CA ASP A 603 -15.74 -7.41 -13.09
C ASP A 603 -16.89 -8.41 -12.81
N LYS A 604 -17.47 -9.07 -13.83
CA LYS A 604 -18.36 -10.24 -13.64
C LYS A 604 -17.62 -11.38 -12.93
N TYR A 605 -16.42 -11.74 -13.41
CA TYR A 605 -15.56 -12.75 -12.80
C TYR A 605 -15.21 -12.41 -11.34
N CYS A 606 -14.83 -11.17 -11.06
CA CYS A 606 -14.54 -10.68 -9.71
C CYS A 606 -15.76 -10.69 -8.78
N LYS A 607 -16.97 -10.43 -9.30
CA LYS A 607 -18.22 -10.54 -8.52
C LYS A 607 -18.54 -11.99 -8.18
N HIS A 608 -18.41 -12.91 -9.14
CA HIS A 608 -18.76 -14.32 -8.95
C HIS A 608 -17.96 -14.98 -7.81
N ILE A 609 -16.65 -14.75 -7.76
CA ILE A 609 -15.79 -15.31 -6.71
C ILE A 609 -16.10 -14.69 -5.35
N LYS A 610 -16.39 -13.37 -5.30
CA LYS A 610 -16.85 -12.71 -4.07
C LYS A 610 -18.21 -13.22 -3.56
N SER A 611 -19.11 -13.62 -4.45
CA SER A 611 -20.36 -14.25 -4.02
C SER A 611 -20.14 -15.65 -3.45
N VAL A 612 -19.12 -16.39 -3.89
CA VAL A 612 -18.74 -17.68 -3.27
C VAL A 612 -18.12 -17.43 -1.89
N GLU A 613 -17.16 -16.50 -1.78
CA GLU A 613 -16.57 -16.07 -0.48
C GLU A 613 -17.67 -15.72 0.54
N LEU A 614 -18.70 -14.96 0.13
CA LEU A 614 -19.81 -14.54 1.00
C LEU A 614 -20.81 -15.68 1.32
N LEU A 615 -21.05 -16.62 0.41
CA LEU A 615 -21.95 -17.75 0.64
C LEU A 615 -21.33 -18.77 1.61
N GLU A 616 -20.03 -19.07 1.48
CA GLU A 616 -19.31 -19.88 2.48
C GLU A 616 -19.28 -19.17 3.85
N GLU A 617 -19.10 -17.84 3.87
CA GLU A 617 -19.22 -17.01 5.07
C GLU A 617 -20.65 -16.95 5.66
N GLU A 618 -21.71 -17.26 4.89
CA GLU A 618 -23.07 -17.42 5.39
C GLU A 618 -23.35 -18.86 5.83
N GLU A 619 -22.85 -19.89 5.11
CA GLU A 619 -23.00 -21.29 5.54
C GLU A 619 -22.25 -21.58 6.84
N GLU A 620 -20.98 -21.20 6.99
CA GLU A 620 -20.26 -21.32 8.28
C GLU A 620 -21.00 -20.61 9.42
N ARG A 621 -21.57 -19.45 9.13
CA ARG A 621 -22.27 -18.59 10.10
C ARG A 621 -23.62 -19.20 10.47
N ASN A 622 -24.33 -19.78 9.51
CA ASN A 622 -25.58 -20.51 9.72
C ASN A 622 -25.34 -21.83 10.47
N GLU A 623 -24.23 -22.54 10.22
CA GLU A 623 -23.82 -23.71 11.00
C GLU A 623 -23.50 -23.33 12.46
N LYS A 624 -22.72 -22.27 12.66
CA LYS A 624 -22.40 -21.72 13.99
C LYS A 624 -23.66 -21.22 14.71
N VAL A 625 -24.57 -20.54 14.01
CA VAL A 625 -25.87 -20.12 14.53
C VAL A 625 -26.74 -21.32 14.89
N LEU A 626 -26.83 -22.37 14.06
CA LEU A 626 -27.58 -23.59 14.40
C LEU A 626 -27.11 -24.22 15.72
N ARG A 627 -25.79 -24.27 15.94
CA ARG A 627 -25.19 -24.78 17.19
C ARG A 627 -25.51 -23.90 18.41
N TYR A 628 -25.75 -22.60 18.22
CA TYR A 628 -26.17 -21.67 19.28
C TYR A 628 -27.71 -21.51 19.41
N SER A 629 -28.50 -21.89 18.40
CA SER A 629 -29.97 -21.71 18.38
C SER A 629 -30.76 -22.72 19.21
N LEU A 630 -30.12 -23.78 19.73
CA LEU A 630 -30.76 -24.81 20.57
C LEU A 630 -30.93 -24.39 22.06
N SER A 631 -30.96 -23.08 22.36
CA SER A 631 -31.35 -22.55 23.67
C SER A 631 -32.63 -21.70 23.56
N PRO A 632 -33.75 -22.06 24.20
CA PRO A 632 -35.03 -21.37 24.02
C PRO A 632 -35.07 -20.02 24.76
N GLN A 633 -35.44 -18.95 24.05
CA GLN A 633 -35.78 -17.65 24.64
C GLN A 633 -37.27 -17.31 24.44
N LYS A 634 -37.80 -16.49 25.35
CA LYS A 634 -39.19 -16.02 25.36
C LYS A 634 -39.39 -14.78 24.48
N GLU A 635 -40.60 -14.66 23.93
CA GLU A 635 -41.10 -13.46 23.27
C GLU A 635 -41.35 -12.30 24.26
N SER A 636 -41.20 -11.05 23.81
CA SER A 636 -42.07 -9.94 24.27
C SER A 636 -42.03 -8.67 23.39
N SER A 637 -43.21 -8.27 22.91
CA SER A 637 -43.71 -6.89 22.71
C SER A 637 -43.00 -5.87 21.79
N ILE A 638 -43.81 -5.25 20.91
CA ILE A 638 -43.53 -4.08 20.05
C ILE A 638 -44.12 -2.79 20.68
N PRO A 639 -43.45 -1.62 20.55
CA PRO A 639 -44.14 -0.31 20.47
C PRO A 639 -43.87 0.47 19.16
N LYS A 640 -44.62 1.56 18.91
CA LYS A 640 -44.67 2.31 17.64
C LYS A 640 -44.32 3.81 17.79
N GLY A 641 -43.84 4.45 16.72
CA GLY A 641 -44.43 5.73 16.24
C GLY A 641 -43.54 6.97 15.99
N ILE A 642 -43.86 7.69 14.89
CA ILE A 642 -43.56 9.12 14.52
C ILE A 642 -42.07 9.56 14.49
N VAL A 643 -41.63 10.70 13.91
CA VAL A 643 -42.29 11.92 13.36
C VAL A 643 -41.65 12.33 11.99
N LEU A 644 -42.28 13.24 11.22
CA LEU A 644 -41.69 13.98 10.09
C LEU A 644 -41.92 15.50 10.27
N THR A 645 -40.96 16.34 9.86
CA THR A 645 -41.10 17.82 9.84
C THR A 645 -40.28 18.48 8.73
N ASP A 646 -40.87 19.43 8.00
CA ASP A 646 -40.24 20.21 6.91
C ASP A 646 -39.35 21.36 7.39
N SER A 647 -38.41 21.78 6.53
CA SER A 647 -37.84 23.15 6.52
C SER A 647 -37.42 23.57 5.11
N GLY A 648 -37.46 24.88 4.82
CA GLY A 648 -37.40 25.43 3.45
C GLY A 648 -36.00 25.64 2.86
N PRO A 649 -35.91 25.95 1.53
CA PRO A 649 -34.65 26.03 0.81
C PRO A 649 -33.84 27.28 1.17
N THR A 650 -32.52 27.12 1.25
CA THR A 650 -31.52 28.21 1.29
C THR A 650 -30.60 28.06 0.08
N GLU A 651 -30.26 29.15 -0.59
CA GLU A 651 -29.44 29.10 -1.82
C GLU A 651 -28.00 28.66 -1.51
N SER A 652 -27.57 27.54 -2.12
CA SER A 652 -26.21 27.01 -2.04
C SER A 652 -25.50 27.04 -3.40
N LEU A 653 -24.17 27.19 -3.36
CA LEU A 653 -23.31 27.07 -4.54
C LEU A 653 -23.24 25.60 -5.01
N PRO A 654 -22.88 25.32 -6.28
CA PRO A 654 -23.11 24.00 -6.90
C PRO A 654 -22.46 22.82 -6.18
N GLU A 655 -23.28 22.02 -5.50
CA GLU A 655 -22.92 20.82 -4.75
C GLU A 655 -22.50 19.62 -5.64
N THR A 656 -22.55 19.81 -6.97
CA THR A 656 -22.34 18.80 -8.01
C THR A 656 -20.90 18.27 -8.13
N ALA A 657 -19.95 18.81 -7.37
CA ALA A 657 -18.54 18.39 -7.40
C ALA A 657 -18.20 17.24 -6.44
N GLU A 658 -18.90 17.08 -5.31
CA GLU A 658 -18.51 16.13 -4.24
C GLU A 658 -19.35 14.84 -4.20
N LYS A 659 -20.52 14.80 -4.88
CA LYS A 659 -21.42 13.62 -4.89
C LYS A 659 -21.02 12.49 -5.86
N ASN A 660 -20.04 12.70 -6.73
CA ASN A 660 -19.58 11.69 -7.70
C ASN A 660 -18.39 10.83 -7.22
N ALA A 661 -18.00 10.94 -5.94
CA ALA A 661 -16.87 10.22 -5.37
C ALA A 661 -17.27 8.85 -4.78
N GLU A 662 -17.83 7.95 -5.60
CA GLU A 662 -18.07 6.56 -5.17
C GLU A 662 -16.74 5.87 -4.82
N ASN A 663 -16.60 5.48 -3.55
CA ASN A 663 -15.41 4.82 -2.99
C ASN A 663 -14.08 5.57 -3.24
N PRO A 664 -13.78 6.65 -2.47
CA PRO A 664 -12.43 7.22 -2.47
C PRO A 664 -11.40 6.12 -2.15
N LYS A 665 -10.40 5.96 -3.02
CA LYS A 665 -9.37 4.93 -2.89
C LYS A 665 -8.69 5.02 -1.52
N LEU A 666 -8.90 3.99 -0.69
CA LEU A 666 -8.36 3.96 0.66
C LEU A 666 -6.83 4.07 0.61
N ALA A 667 -6.28 5.02 1.36
CA ALA A 667 -4.83 5.24 1.44
C ALA A 667 -4.15 4.09 2.20
N PHE A 668 -2.81 4.05 2.17
CA PHE A 668 -1.98 3.12 2.97
C PHE A 668 -2.33 1.63 2.80
N GLY A 669 -2.84 1.21 1.64
CA GLY A 669 -3.27 -0.18 1.40
C GLY A 669 -4.59 -0.56 2.07
N GLY A 670 -5.39 0.40 2.52
CA GLY A 670 -6.68 0.17 3.18
C GLY A 670 -6.54 -0.59 4.50
N THR A 671 -7.56 -1.35 4.89
CA THR A 671 -7.65 -2.05 6.19
C THR A 671 -6.40 -2.85 6.54
N VAL A 672 -5.91 -3.70 5.62
CA VAL A 672 -4.79 -4.61 5.88
C VAL A 672 -3.48 -3.84 5.98
N GLY A 673 -3.26 -2.88 5.08
CA GLY A 673 -2.07 -2.03 5.15
C GLY A 673 -2.04 -1.18 6.42
N CYS A 674 -3.16 -0.57 6.83
CA CYS A 674 -3.24 0.15 8.12
C CYS A 674 -2.95 -0.76 9.32
N LEU A 675 -3.41 -2.01 9.34
CA LEU A 675 -3.09 -2.97 10.40
C LEU A 675 -1.59 -3.29 10.43
N LEU A 676 -0.98 -3.56 9.27
CA LEU A 676 0.46 -3.81 9.16
C LEU A 676 1.28 -2.57 9.58
N PHE A 677 0.88 -1.36 9.20
CA PHE A 677 1.52 -0.12 9.66
C PHE A 677 1.52 0.00 11.19
N MET A 678 0.41 -0.32 11.87
CA MET A 678 0.32 -0.24 13.34
C MET A 678 1.20 -1.26 14.08
N ILE A 679 1.62 -2.34 13.43
CA ILE A 679 2.49 -3.38 14.02
C ILE A 679 3.95 -3.18 13.60
N CYS A 680 4.18 -3.04 12.29
CA CYS A 680 5.52 -2.97 11.71
C CYS A 680 6.25 -1.66 12.00
N PHE A 681 5.58 -0.50 12.13
CA PHE A 681 6.28 0.76 12.39
C PHE A 681 6.80 0.88 13.84
N PRO A 682 6.05 0.51 14.89
CA PRO A 682 6.62 0.37 16.23
C PRO A 682 7.76 -0.64 16.29
N ALA A 683 7.60 -1.82 15.67
CA ALA A 683 8.67 -2.81 15.60
C ALA A 683 9.93 -2.27 14.92
N LEU A 684 9.79 -1.60 13.77
CA LEU A 684 10.89 -0.97 13.05
C LEU A 684 11.56 0.14 13.86
N LEU A 685 10.80 0.96 14.59
CA LEU A 685 11.35 1.96 15.52
C LEU A 685 12.23 1.29 16.58
N TYR A 686 11.75 0.25 17.26
CA TYR A 686 12.54 -0.46 18.27
C TYR A 686 13.78 -1.14 17.65
N CYS A 687 13.66 -1.75 16.47
CA CYS A 687 14.81 -2.34 15.76
C CYS A 687 15.87 -1.30 15.42
N LEU A 688 15.49 -0.10 14.95
CA LEU A 688 16.42 0.99 14.66
C LEU A 688 17.10 1.52 15.93
N LEU A 689 16.35 1.68 17.02
CA LEU A 689 16.89 2.13 18.30
C LEU A 689 17.85 1.10 18.91
N VAL A 690 17.50 -0.19 18.90
CA VAL A 690 18.39 -1.27 19.38
C VAL A 690 19.64 -1.40 18.51
N ALA A 691 19.52 -1.35 17.19
CA ALA A 691 20.66 -1.40 16.26
C ALA A 691 21.57 -0.15 16.32
N CYS A 692 21.09 0.94 16.90
CA CYS A 692 21.85 2.17 17.14
C CYS A 692 22.45 2.26 18.55
N GLY A 693 21.96 1.44 19.49
CA GLY A 693 22.32 1.51 20.91
C GLY A 693 23.58 0.73 21.29
N PRO A 694 24.02 0.85 22.55
CA PRO A 694 25.22 0.18 23.06
C PRO A 694 25.11 -1.36 23.14
N HIS A 695 23.89 -1.91 23.13
CA HIS A 695 23.62 -3.36 23.12
C HIS A 695 23.57 -3.97 21.70
N SER A 696 24.36 -3.43 20.77
CA SER A 696 24.37 -3.85 19.36
C SER A 696 25.06 -5.20 19.10
N ALA A 697 25.67 -5.82 20.13
CA ALA A 697 26.32 -7.12 20.04
C ALA A 697 25.81 -8.10 21.12
N SER A 698 25.06 -9.12 20.65
CA SER A 698 24.52 -10.26 21.43
C SER A 698 23.34 -9.95 22.36
N VAL A 699 22.48 -10.97 22.53
CA VAL A 699 21.26 -10.99 23.37
C VAL A 699 20.15 -10.05 22.87
N TYR A 700 19.08 -10.62 22.32
CA TYR A 700 17.75 -9.98 22.39
C TYR A 700 17.39 -9.86 23.88
N PRO A 701 17.32 -8.66 24.48
CA PRO A 701 17.09 -8.58 25.91
C PRO A 701 15.67 -9.02 26.24
N SER A 702 15.50 -9.73 27.35
CA SER A 702 14.22 -9.94 28.01
C SER A 702 13.76 -8.61 28.63
N LEU A 703 13.38 -7.68 27.76
CA LEU A 703 13.34 -6.25 28.05
C LEU A 703 11.97 -5.87 28.60
N GLU A 704 11.94 -5.42 29.85
CA GLU A 704 10.78 -4.70 30.41
C GLU A 704 10.67 -3.32 29.74
N LEU A 705 10.15 -3.31 28.51
CA LEU A 705 9.98 -2.13 27.66
C LEU A 705 9.06 -1.06 28.27
N LEU A 706 8.20 -1.44 29.21
CA LEU A 706 7.20 -0.57 29.83
C LEU A 706 7.46 -0.40 31.33
N ASP A 707 8.27 0.60 31.67
CA ASP A 707 8.43 1.08 33.05
C ASP A 707 7.34 2.12 33.37
N ALA A 708 6.64 1.92 34.49
CA ALA A 708 5.57 2.81 34.96
C ALA A 708 6.08 4.20 35.39
N GLN A 709 7.31 4.31 35.88
CA GLN A 709 7.96 5.57 36.23
C GLN A 709 8.32 6.36 34.97
N VAL A 710 8.90 5.70 33.95
CA VAL A 710 9.20 6.32 32.64
C VAL A 710 7.92 6.78 31.94
N PHE A 711 6.86 5.97 31.95
CA PHE A 711 5.54 6.36 31.45
C PHE A 711 4.96 7.55 32.24
N GLY A 712 5.13 7.57 33.56
CA GLY A 712 4.74 8.68 34.42
C GLY A 712 5.44 10.00 34.06
N PHE A 713 6.76 9.97 33.84
CA PHE A 713 7.53 11.13 33.37
C PHE A 713 7.08 11.58 31.97
N PHE A 714 6.83 10.65 31.05
CA PHE A 714 6.35 10.98 29.70
C PHE A 714 4.96 11.67 29.73
N VAL A 715 4.03 11.20 30.56
CA VAL A 715 2.73 11.85 30.75
C VAL A 715 2.89 13.21 31.43
N LEU A 716 3.76 13.34 32.44
CA LEU A 716 4.05 14.61 33.10
C LEU A 716 4.64 15.66 32.12
N TRP A 717 5.52 15.23 31.21
CA TRP A 717 6.05 16.07 30.13
C TRP A 717 4.95 16.58 29.19
N ILE A 718 4.03 15.72 28.76
CA ILE A 718 2.87 16.12 27.94
C ILE A 718 2.00 17.13 28.68
N LEU A 719 1.73 16.91 29.97
CA LEU A 719 0.93 17.83 30.79
C LEU A 719 1.62 19.19 30.99
N LEU A 720 2.94 19.19 31.21
CA LEU A 720 3.76 20.40 31.26
C LEU A 720 3.64 21.18 29.95
N GLN A 721 3.94 20.55 28.81
CA GLN A 721 3.84 21.18 27.48
C GLN A 721 2.43 21.69 27.18
N ALA A 722 1.39 20.94 27.52
CA ALA A 722 0.00 21.38 27.36
C ALA A 722 -0.33 22.59 28.24
N SER A 723 0.20 22.66 29.47
CA SER A 723 0.01 23.82 30.35
C SER A 723 0.67 25.09 29.78
N LEU A 724 1.88 24.97 29.23
CA LEU A 724 2.58 26.08 28.57
C LEU A 724 1.88 26.50 27.26
N ALA A 725 1.38 25.54 26.49
CA ALA A 725 0.60 25.77 25.27
C ALA A 725 -0.70 26.57 25.52
N ILE A 726 -1.31 26.41 26.69
CA ILE A 726 -2.55 27.11 27.08
C ILE A 726 -2.30 28.57 27.52
N LEU A 727 -1.06 28.95 27.85
CA LEU A 727 -0.72 30.31 28.31
C LEU A 727 -1.14 31.41 27.31
N PRO A 728 -1.57 32.60 27.78
CA PRO A 728 -2.03 33.71 26.94
C PRO A 728 -0.88 34.50 26.30
N LEU A 729 0.08 33.80 25.70
CA LEU A 729 1.24 34.35 24.99
C LEU A 729 1.07 34.18 23.47
N GLY A 730 1.80 34.96 22.68
CA GLY A 730 1.79 34.86 21.21
C GLY A 730 0.51 35.38 20.52
N LYS A 731 0.56 35.42 19.18
CA LYS A 731 -0.53 35.95 18.34
C LYS A 731 -1.65 34.92 18.15
N VAL A 732 -2.89 35.37 18.03
CA VAL A 732 -4.06 34.54 17.68
C VAL A 732 -4.38 34.74 16.21
N VAL A 733 -4.58 33.65 15.49
CA VAL A 733 -4.67 33.59 14.03
C VAL A 733 -5.89 32.78 13.61
N ASP A 734 -6.63 33.28 12.62
CA ASP A 734 -7.77 32.57 12.05
C ASP A 734 -7.29 31.57 10.99
N GLY A 735 -7.74 30.32 11.09
CA GLY A 735 -7.40 29.25 10.16
C GLY A 735 -8.15 29.33 8.83
N VAL A 736 -8.04 28.24 8.06
CA VAL A 736 -8.83 28.01 6.84
C VAL A 736 -10.32 27.97 7.19
N GLN A 737 -11.15 28.35 6.21
CA GLN A 737 -12.60 28.30 6.34
C GLN A 737 -13.11 26.85 6.21
N LEU A 738 -13.88 26.40 7.19
CA LEU A 738 -14.51 25.07 7.20
C LEU A 738 -15.72 25.04 6.25
N GLY A 739 -16.23 23.85 5.92
CA GLY A 739 -17.40 23.68 5.04
C GLY A 739 -18.66 24.41 5.53
N ASN A 740 -18.82 24.56 6.85
CA ASN A 740 -19.87 25.35 7.49
C ASN A 740 -19.65 26.89 7.43
N GLY A 741 -18.66 27.35 6.67
CA GLY A 741 -18.33 28.78 6.52
C GLY A 741 -17.58 29.42 7.69
N SER A 742 -17.40 28.72 8.82
CA SER A 742 -16.70 29.23 10.01
C SER A 742 -15.17 29.17 9.88
N ARG A 743 -14.44 29.82 10.78
CA ARG A 743 -12.97 29.73 10.90
C ARG A 743 -12.57 29.41 12.33
N LEU A 744 -11.78 28.36 12.51
CA LEU A 744 -11.19 28.01 13.80
C LEU A 744 -10.04 28.96 14.13
N LYS A 745 -9.97 29.38 15.40
CA LYS A 745 -8.86 30.20 15.92
C LYS A 745 -7.77 29.32 16.50
N TYR A 746 -6.52 29.73 16.30
CA TYR A 746 -5.31 29.06 16.79
C TYR A 746 -4.38 30.09 17.45
N ARG A 747 -3.68 29.70 18.53
CA ARG A 747 -2.69 30.54 19.21
C ARG A 747 -1.29 30.13 18.78
N MET A 748 -0.53 31.06 18.21
CA MET A 748 0.84 30.85 17.76
C MET A 748 1.82 31.26 18.86
N ASN A 749 2.09 30.35 19.80
CA ASN A 749 2.99 30.57 20.93
C ASN A 749 4.23 29.65 20.96
N GLY A 750 4.46 28.82 19.92
CA GLY A 750 5.53 27.81 19.89
C GLY A 750 6.92 28.33 20.29
N ILE A 751 7.34 29.50 19.79
CA ILE A 751 8.62 30.13 20.19
C ILE A 751 8.67 30.43 21.69
N HIS A 752 7.61 31.01 22.25
CA HIS A 752 7.55 31.35 23.68
C HIS A 752 7.54 30.09 24.54
N VAL A 753 6.82 29.04 24.13
CA VAL A 753 6.78 27.74 24.81
C VAL A 753 8.15 27.04 24.73
N PHE A 754 8.84 27.11 23.59
CA PHE A 754 10.19 26.58 23.42
C PHE A 754 11.20 27.25 24.38
N PHE A 755 11.31 28.59 24.36
CA PHE A 755 12.25 29.29 25.25
C PHE A 755 11.89 29.14 26.73
N LEU A 756 10.60 29.12 27.07
CA LEU A 756 10.16 28.87 28.45
C LEU A 756 10.49 27.44 28.89
N THR A 757 10.31 26.45 28.01
CA THR A 757 10.72 25.07 28.25
C THR A 757 12.22 24.97 28.48
N ALA A 758 13.03 25.53 27.59
CA ALA A 758 14.50 25.55 27.72
C ALA A 758 14.95 26.22 29.03
N ALA A 759 14.33 27.34 29.42
CA ALA A 759 14.59 28.00 30.69
C ALA A 759 14.19 27.14 31.90
N THR A 760 13.04 26.45 31.86
CA THR A 760 12.66 25.53 32.94
C THR A 760 13.58 24.31 33.02
N ALA A 761 14.04 23.76 31.89
CA ALA A 761 15.00 22.68 31.86
C ALA A 761 16.35 23.12 32.45
N ALA A 762 16.89 24.27 32.01
CA ALA A 762 18.12 24.85 32.55
C ALA A 762 18.03 25.12 34.06
N ALA A 763 16.91 25.68 34.55
CA ALA A 763 16.68 25.88 35.97
C ALA A 763 16.60 24.55 36.74
N MET A 764 15.93 23.52 36.20
CA MET A 764 15.85 22.21 36.83
C MET A 764 17.22 21.52 36.91
N MET A 765 18.03 21.59 35.85
CA MET A 765 19.40 21.07 35.84
C MET A 765 20.28 21.80 36.87
N TYR A 766 20.23 23.13 36.91
CA TYR A 766 21.05 23.94 37.83
C TYR A 766 20.66 23.80 39.32
N TYR A 767 19.37 23.92 39.66
CA TYR A 767 18.92 23.93 41.05
C TYR A 767 18.70 22.54 41.65
N TYR A 768 18.20 21.58 40.86
CA TYR A 768 17.82 20.25 41.35
C TYR A 768 18.79 19.14 40.94
N LYS A 769 19.79 19.43 40.09
CA LYS A 769 20.78 18.46 39.60
C LYS A 769 20.14 17.17 39.07
N ILE A 770 19.05 17.30 38.32
CA ILE A 770 18.37 16.16 37.69
C ILE A 770 19.35 15.47 36.75
N ASN A 771 19.50 14.14 36.88
CA ASN A 771 20.33 13.36 35.96
C ASN A 771 19.75 13.46 34.53
N ILE A 772 20.50 14.11 33.64
CA ILE A 772 20.15 14.34 32.23
C ILE A 772 20.23 13.00 31.47
N LEU A 773 21.20 12.15 31.82
CA LEU A 773 21.45 10.87 31.17
C LEU A 773 20.31 9.88 31.38
N TYR A 774 19.42 10.06 32.36
CA TYR A 774 18.24 9.20 32.57
C TYR A 774 17.38 9.06 31.29
N VAL A 775 17.30 10.11 30.45
CA VAL A 775 16.57 10.07 29.18
C VAL A 775 17.33 9.33 28.06
N TYR A 776 18.67 9.24 28.17
CA TYR A 776 19.53 8.43 27.29
C TYR A 776 19.56 6.94 27.73
N GLU A 777 19.70 6.68 29.04
CA GLU A 777 19.69 5.35 29.65
C GLU A 777 18.35 4.64 29.39
N HIS A 778 17.22 5.33 29.65
CA HIS A 778 15.87 4.78 29.48
C HIS A 778 15.25 5.10 28.11
N TYR A 779 16.05 5.48 27.11
CA TYR A 779 15.59 6.01 25.82
C TYR A 779 14.60 5.09 25.08
N LEU A 780 14.84 3.78 25.10
CA LEU A 780 13.96 2.78 24.51
C LEU A 780 12.62 2.63 25.26
N GLN A 781 12.64 2.76 26.59
CA GLN A 781 11.42 2.74 27.42
C GLN A 781 10.60 4.04 27.25
N PHE A 782 11.25 5.17 26.96
CA PHE A 782 10.56 6.40 26.54
C PHE A 782 9.87 6.23 25.19
N ALA A 783 10.52 5.57 24.21
CA ALA A 783 9.90 5.25 22.91
C ALA A 783 8.71 4.27 23.05
N ALA A 784 8.82 3.28 23.94
CA ALA A 784 7.73 2.36 24.25
C ALA A 784 6.57 3.06 24.98
N SER A 785 6.88 3.94 25.94
CA SER A 785 5.90 4.78 26.64
C SER A 785 5.14 5.70 25.70
N ALA A 786 5.85 6.32 24.74
CA ALA A 786 5.23 7.14 23.69
C ALA A 786 4.32 6.33 22.76
N THR A 787 4.69 5.09 22.44
CA THR A 787 3.89 4.17 21.64
C THR A 787 2.60 3.76 22.38
N LEU A 788 2.71 3.35 23.65
CA LEU A 788 1.57 3.02 24.50
C LEU A 788 0.63 4.22 24.69
N PHE A 789 1.18 5.40 24.99
CA PHE A 789 0.41 6.63 25.07
C PHE A 789 -0.34 6.91 23.77
N SER A 790 0.33 6.79 22.62
CA SER A 790 -0.26 7.03 21.30
C SER A 790 -1.44 6.09 21.01
N LEU A 791 -1.34 4.81 21.41
CA LEU A 791 -2.42 3.84 21.31
C LEU A 791 -3.63 4.27 22.18
N LEU A 792 -3.40 4.51 23.48
CA LEU A 792 -4.44 4.88 24.44
C LEU A 792 -5.12 6.20 24.09
N PHE A 793 -4.34 7.19 23.66
CA PHE A 793 -4.84 8.49 23.20
C PHE A 793 -5.65 8.37 21.91
N SER A 794 -5.28 7.47 21.00
CA SER A 794 -6.07 7.17 19.80
C SER A 794 -7.41 6.50 20.13
N VAL A 795 -7.46 5.65 21.16
CA VAL A 795 -8.73 5.10 21.68
C VAL A 795 -9.61 6.23 22.25
N TYR A 796 -9.04 7.16 23.02
CA TYR A 796 -9.76 8.35 23.49
C TYR A 796 -10.34 9.17 22.32
N LEU A 797 -9.53 9.49 21.31
CA LEU A 797 -9.97 10.25 20.13
C LEU A 797 -11.07 9.50 19.35
N TYR A 798 -10.93 8.18 19.19
CA TYR A 798 -11.93 7.37 18.49
C TYR A 798 -13.27 7.35 19.24
N VAL A 799 -13.27 7.11 20.56
CA VAL A 799 -14.50 7.15 21.40
C VAL A 799 -15.11 8.55 21.43
N ARG A 800 -14.29 9.60 21.55
CA ARG A 800 -14.71 11.00 21.51
C ARG A 800 -15.45 11.36 20.23
N SER A 801 -14.99 10.88 19.07
CA SER A 801 -15.55 11.22 17.75
C SER A 801 -17.04 10.88 17.56
N TYR A 802 -17.63 10.04 18.41
CA TYR A 802 -19.08 9.74 18.40
C TYR A 802 -19.95 10.80 19.09
N ARG A 803 -19.34 11.83 19.72
CA ARG A 803 -20.04 12.93 20.39
C ARG A 803 -19.94 14.26 19.63
N VAL A 804 -19.45 14.21 18.40
CA VAL A 804 -19.05 15.34 17.56
C VAL A 804 -20.01 15.41 16.36
N PRO A 805 -20.48 16.60 15.94
CA PRO A 805 -21.39 16.74 14.81
C PRO A 805 -20.71 16.41 13.48
N ASN A 806 -21.50 16.04 12.46
CA ASN A 806 -20.99 15.46 11.21
C ASN A 806 -20.08 16.41 10.42
N GLU A 807 -20.22 17.73 10.60
CA GLU A 807 -19.47 18.77 9.89
C GLU A 807 -18.02 18.91 10.40
N GLU A 808 -17.70 18.32 11.56
CA GLU A 808 -16.36 18.24 12.14
C GLU A 808 -15.69 16.86 11.92
N LEU A 809 -16.38 15.94 11.23
CA LEU A 809 -15.86 14.63 10.86
C LEU A 809 -15.05 14.68 9.56
N SER A 810 -13.97 13.91 9.51
CA SER A 810 -13.13 13.75 8.32
C SER A 810 -13.82 12.90 7.26
N TRP A 811 -13.37 13.02 6.00
CA TRP A 811 -13.80 12.16 4.88
C TRP A 811 -13.60 10.66 5.17
N THR A 812 -12.63 10.32 6.02
CA THR A 812 -12.36 8.96 6.51
C THR A 812 -13.41 8.45 7.49
N ALA A 813 -14.17 9.30 8.18
CA ALA A 813 -15.18 8.86 9.15
C ALA A 813 -16.32 8.04 8.51
N ASN A 814 -16.65 8.34 7.25
CA ASN A 814 -17.69 7.64 6.48
C ASN A 814 -17.12 6.45 5.68
N SER A 815 -15.80 6.39 5.47
CA SER A 815 -15.15 5.43 4.55
C SER A 815 -14.38 4.32 5.27
N GLY A 816 -14.43 3.08 4.76
CA GLY A 816 -13.58 1.97 5.22
C GLY A 816 -13.99 1.31 6.55
N SER A 817 -13.11 0.44 7.05
CA SER A 817 -13.33 -0.39 8.26
C SER A 817 -13.04 0.33 9.58
N PHE A 818 -13.37 -0.31 10.71
CA PHE A 818 -12.96 0.13 12.05
C PHE A 818 -11.46 0.45 12.14
N ILE A 819 -10.60 -0.47 11.66
CA ILE A 819 -9.14 -0.33 11.67
C ILE A 819 -8.70 0.92 10.90
N TYR A 820 -9.26 1.14 9.70
CA TYR A 820 -8.95 2.31 8.88
C TYR A 820 -9.38 3.62 9.57
N LYS A 821 -10.57 3.64 10.19
CA LYS A 821 -11.12 4.79 10.93
C LYS A 821 -10.38 5.09 12.24
N PHE A 822 -9.81 4.08 12.89
CA PHE A 822 -8.92 4.24 14.05
C PHE A 822 -7.54 4.78 13.62
N PHE A 823 -6.97 4.24 12.55
CA PHE A 823 -5.67 4.63 12.02
C PHE A 823 -5.65 6.07 11.51
N MET A 824 -6.61 6.43 10.64
CA MET A 824 -6.73 7.78 10.06
C MET A 824 -7.42 8.79 10.98
N GLY A 825 -8.14 8.33 12.00
CA GLY A 825 -9.02 9.17 12.81
C GLY A 825 -10.35 9.52 12.13
N ARG A 826 -11.27 10.06 12.93
CA ARG A 826 -12.62 10.47 12.51
C ARG A 826 -12.92 11.95 12.75
N GLU A 827 -12.37 12.56 13.79
CA GLU A 827 -12.54 13.99 14.11
C GLU A 827 -11.41 14.79 13.45
N ILE A 828 -11.71 15.88 12.73
CA ILE A 828 -10.67 16.62 11.99
C ILE A 828 -9.76 17.38 12.96
N ASN A 829 -10.31 18.20 13.86
CA ASN A 829 -9.54 19.10 14.73
C ASN A 829 -10.00 19.01 16.21
N PRO A 830 -9.71 17.92 16.91
CA PRO A 830 -10.14 17.71 18.29
C PRO A 830 -9.55 18.75 19.25
N ARG A 831 -10.41 19.29 20.12
CA ARG A 831 -10.11 20.43 21.02
C ARG A 831 -10.46 20.15 22.48
N ILE A 832 -9.63 20.62 23.40
CA ILE A 832 -9.89 20.67 24.85
C ILE A 832 -9.80 22.14 25.28
N GLY A 833 -10.97 22.75 25.52
CA GLY A 833 -11.07 24.19 25.72
C GLY A 833 -10.52 24.96 24.50
N ASN A 834 -9.51 25.79 24.73
CA ASN A 834 -8.83 26.53 23.66
C ASN A 834 -7.65 25.76 23.02
N LEU A 835 -7.24 24.61 23.56
CA LEU A 835 -6.13 23.82 23.03
C LEU A 835 -6.62 22.91 21.90
N ASP A 836 -6.03 23.07 20.72
CA ASP A 836 -6.24 22.21 19.55
C ASP A 836 -5.22 21.07 19.59
N LEU A 837 -5.70 19.85 19.86
CA LEU A 837 -4.83 18.71 20.16
C LEU A 837 -3.94 18.35 18.96
N LYS A 838 -4.49 18.45 17.74
CA LYS A 838 -3.79 18.12 16.51
C LYS A 838 -2.57 19.03 16.29
N THR A 839 -2.77 20.34 16.34
CA THR A 839 -1.65 21.31 16.21
C THR A 839 -0.72 21.32 17.41
N PHE A 840 -1.22 21.03 18.62
CA PHE A 840 -0.38 20.84 19.81
C PHE A 840 0.57 19.64 19.66
N PHE A 841 0.05 18.45 19.33
CA PHE A 841 0.86 17.25 19.18
C PHE A 841 1.82 17.35 17.99
N MET A 842 1.32 17.72 16.80
CA MET A 842 2.12 17.73 15.56
C MET A 842 3.27 18.75 15.55
N PHE A 843 3.16 19.85 16.29
CA PHE A 843 4.18 20.91 16.27
C PHE A 843 4.80 21.19 17.63
N GLN A 844 4.01 21.42 18.68
CA GLN A 844 4.55 21.86 19.97
C GLN A 844 5.20 20.69 20.71
N LEU A 845 4.45 19.60 20.95
CA LEU A 845 5.02 18.43 21.63
C LEU A 845 6.15 17.80 20.80
N ALA A 846 5.91 17.51 19.52
CA ALA A 846 6.87 16.78 18.69
C ALA A 846 8.21 17.51 18.53
N LEU A 847 8.18 18.78 18.11
CA LEU A 847 9.41 19.52 17.77
C LEU A 847 10.19 19.98 19.02
N ILE A 848 9.51 20.30 20.12
CA ILE A 848 10.19 20.61 21.39
C ILE A 848 10.84 19.33 21.96
N SER A 849 10.16 18.18 21.90
CA SER A 849 10.72 16.91 22.37
C SER A 849 11.95 16.49 21.55
N TRP A 850 11.91 16.63 20.22
CA TRP A 850 13.05 16.35 19.33
C TRP A 850 14.29 17.18 19.70
N VAL A 851 14.16 18.51 19.84
CA VAL A 851 15.30 19.38 20.21
C VAL A 851 15.80 19.09 21.63
N LEU A 852 14.90 18.82 22.58
CA LEU A 852 15.31 18.48 23.94
C LEU A 852 16.06 17.14 24.01
N ILE A 853 15.60 16.13 23.26
CA ILE A 853 16.31 14.84 23.12
C ILE A 853 17.70 15.05 22.53
N ASN A 854 17.84 15.84 21.45
CA ASN A 854 19.15 16.14 20.88
C ASN A 854 20.11 16.80 21.89
N ALA A 855 19.60 17.75 22.69
CA ALA A 855 20.38 18.41 23.73
C ALA A 855 20.77 17.44 24.86
N VAL A 856 19.89 16.50 25.24
CA VAL A 856 20.25 15.38 26.14
C VAL A 856 21.38 14.54 25.54
N MET A 857 21.29 14.16 24.27
CA MET A 857 22.33 13.35 23.60
C MET A 857 23.67 14.10 23.53
N LEU A 858 23.66 15.41 23.36
CA LEU A 858 24.87 16.25 23.39
C LEU A 858 25.57 16.20 24.75
N PHE A 859 24.82 16.30 25.86
CA PHE A 859 25.40 16.14 27.21
C PHE A 859 25.79 14.68 27.51
N ALA A 860 25.03 13.71 27.02
CA ALA A 860 25.34 12.30 27.17
C ALA A 860 26.64 11.90 26.44
N GLU A 861 26.92 12.47 25.25
CA GLU A 861 28.21 12.27 24.57
C GLU A 861 29.38 12.76 25.45
N MET A 862 29.27 13.97 26.00
CA MET A 862 30.32 14.54 26.87
C MET A 862 30.62 13.64 28.07
N GLU A 863 29.58 13.17 28.76
CA GLU A 863 29.74 12.35 29.98
C GLU A 863 30.16 10.90 29.66
N VAL A 864 29.61 10.26 28.62
CA VAL A 864 29.95 8.88 28.22
C VAL A 864 31.34 8.79 27.60
N GLN A 865 31.77 9.81 26.84
CA GLN A 865 33.10 9.84 26.19
C GLN A 865 34.17 10.54 27.04
N GLY A 866 33.81 11.11 28.20
CA GLY A 866 34.72 11.86 29.07
C GLY A 866 35.33 13.10 28.41
N ARG A 867 34.56 13.82 27.59
CA ARG A 867 34.99 15.01 26.83
C ARG A 867 34.49 16.29 27.48
N ASP A 868 35.39 17.26 27.70
CA ASP A 868 35.06 18.61 28.19
C ASP A 868 34.20 19.44 27.21
N GLU A 869 34.22 19.08 25.92
CA GLU A 869 33.42 19.69 24.85
C GLU A 869 32.79 18.59 23.95
N PRO A 870 31.58 18.79 23.39
CA PRO A 870 30.95 17.82 22.49
C PRO A 870 31.67 17.75 21.13
N SER A 871 31.48 16.66 20.37
CA SER A 871 32.11 16.52 19.05
C SER A 871 31.58 17.56 18.05
N LEU A 872 32.43 17.93 17.08
CA LEU A 872 32.02 18.80 15.97
C LEU A 872 30.83 18.19 15.18
N SER A 873 30.77 16.85 15.06
CA SER A 873 29.62 16.14 14.50
C SER A 873 28.34 16.35 15.31
N MET A 874 28.39 16.22 16.64
CA MET A 874 27.23 16.39 17.51
C MET A 874 26.72 17.84 17.50
N ILE A 875 27.65 18.81 17.55
CA ILE A 875 27.36 20.25 17.46
C ILE A 875 26.69 20.58 16.12
N LEU A 876 27.16 20.01 15.00
CA LEU A 876 26.54 20.18 13.69
C LEU A 876 25.10 19.61 13.65
N VAL A 877 24.90 18.35 14.07
CA VAL A 877 23.55 17.74 14.08
C VAL A 877 22.59 18.58 14.93
N ASN A 878 22.99 18.94 16.15
CA ASN A 878 22.17 19.79 17.03
C ASN A 878 21.84 21.14 16.40
N SER A 879 22.85 21.86 15.88
CA SER A 879 22.68 23.22 15.36
C SER A 879 21.82 23.28 14.10
N LEU A 880 22.02 22.34 13.17
CA LEU A 880 21.28 22.31 11.90
C LEU A 880 19.81 21.91 12.10
N GLN A 881 19.55 20.94 12.99
CA GLN A 881 18.19 20.52 13.33
C GLN A 881 17.46 21.59 14.19
N LEU A 882 18.16 22.26 15.13
CA LEU A 882 17.63 23.39 15.89
C LEU A 882 17.20 24.55 14.98
N LEU A 883 18.01 24.90 13.98
CA LEU A 883 17.69 25.95 13.01
C LEU A 883 16.37 25.64 12.27
N TYR A 884 16.19 24.40 11.82
CA TYR A 884 14.95 23.95 11.17
C TYR A 884 13.73 24.05 12.08
N VAL A 885 13.86 23.66 13.36
CA VAL A 885 12.76 23.73 14.34
C VAL A 885 12.38 25.17 14.70
N LEU A 886 13.37 26.05 14.91
CA LEU A 886 13.13 27.47 15.18
C LEU A 886 12.42 28.16 14.01
N ASP A 887 12.87 27.90 12.77
CA ASP A 887 12.22 28.40 11.56
C ASP A 887 10.82 27.81 11.35
N GLY A 888 10.60 26.56 11.78
CA GLY A 888 9.28 25.93 11.88
C GLY A 888 8.33 26.68 12.82
N PHE A 889 8.77 27.01 14.05
CA PHE A 889 7.97 27.76 15.01
C PHE A 889 7.73 29.22 14.61
N TRP A 890 8.70 29.88 13.98
CA TRP A 890 8.53 31.24 13.47
C TRP A 890 7.44 31.33 12.38
N ASN A 891 7.33 30.29 11.57
CA ASN A 891 6.43 30.23 10.42
C ASN A 891 5.24 29.28 10.63
N LEU A 892 4.88 29.00 11.89
CA LEU A 892 3.85 28.01 12.29
C LEU A 892 2.49 28.23 11.59
N GLU A 893 2.15 29.49 11.31
CA GLU A 893 0.93 29.91 10.58
C GLU A 893 0.80 29.23 9.20
N TYR A 894 1.91 28.96 8.51
CA TYR A 894 1.87 28.39 7.17
C TYR A 894 1.44 26.91 7.17
N PHE A 895 1.64 26.20 8.29
CA PHE A 895 1.21 24.82 8.44
C PHE A 895 -0.31 24.67 8.67
N LEU A 896 -1.00 25.72 9.16
CA LEU A 896 -2.47 25.76 9.25
C LEU A 896 -3.15 25.65 7.88
N MET A 897 -2.41 25.91 6.79
CA MET A 897 -2.86 25.78 5.40
C MET A 897 -2.56 24.39 4.80
N SER A 898 -2.09 23.42 5.59
CA SER A 898 -1.78 22.07 5.13
C SER A 898 -3.03 21.19 4.99
N PRO A 899 -3.12 20.27 4.00
CA PRO A 899 -4.16 19.24 3.96
C PRO A 899 -4.26 18.42 5.26
N ASP A 900 -3.11 18.16 5.87
CA ASP A 900 -2.98 17.34 7.09
C ASP A 900 -3.81 17.93 8.25
N ILE A 901 -3.79 19.27 8.41
CA ILE A 901 -4.59 19.98 9.42
C ILE A 901 -6.04 20.15 8.95
N THR A 902 -6.25 20.48 7.68
CA THR A 902 -7.55 20.96 7.17
C THR A 902 -8.54 19.88 6.73
N ARG A 903 -8.09 18.65 6.44
CA ARG A 903 -8.92 17.59 5.83
C ARG A 903 -8.76 16.20 6.44
N ASP A 904 -7.53 15.80 6.73
CA ASP A 904 -7.25 14.46 7.26
C ASP A 904 -7.61 14.39 8.77
N GLY A 905 -8.06 13.23 9.26
CA GLY A 905 -8.49 13.06 10.65
C GLY A 905 -7.31 13.03 11.64
N PHE A 906 -7.59 13.21 12.94
CA PHE A 906 -6.60 12.97 14.00
C PHE A 906 -6.88 11.59 14.65
N GLY A 907 -6.00 10.62 14.37
CA GLY A 907 -6.03 9.25 14.86
C GLY A 907 -4.62 8.68 14.99
N PHE A 908 -4.49 7.35 15.06
CA PHE A 908 -3.22 6.70 15.41
C PHE A 908 -2.03 7.13 14.55
N LEU A 909 -2.19 7.25 13.23
CA LEU A 909 -1.12 7.66 12.32
C LEU A 909 -0.48 9.01 12.73
N LEU A 910 -1.30 10.01 13.08
CA LEU A 910 -0.80 11.33 13.49
C LEU A 910 -0.40 11.38 14.97
N ALA A 911 -1.08 10.64 15.85
CA ALA A 911 -0.72 10.57 17.27
C ALA A 911 0.67 9.90 17.45
N PHE A 912 0.83 8.68 16.95
CA PHE A 912 2.09 7.93 16.96
C PHE A 912 3.17 8.59 16.12
N GLY A 913 2.81 9.15 14.96
CA GLY A 913 3.71 9.94 14.12
C GLY A 913 4.35 11.13 14.87
N SER A 914 3.55 11.84 15.67
CA SER A 914 4.00 13.06 16.37
C SER A 914 4.66 12.77 17.73
N ALA A 915 4.15 11.80 18.49
CA ALA A 915 4.63 11.52 19.84
C ALA A 915 5.79 10.53 19.90
N ALA A 916 5.91 9.62 18.91
CA ALA A 916 6.96 8.59 18.89
C ALA A 916 7.86 8.71 17.64
N ILE A 917 7.32 8.59 16.43
CA ILE A 917 8.18 8.52 15.23
C ILE A 917 9.04 9.79 15.07
N LEU A 918 8.46 10.99 15.17
CA LEU A 918 9.25 12.21 15.00
C LEU A 918 10.36 12.35 16.07
N PRO A 919 10.07 12.35 17.39
CA PRO A 919 11.12 12.58 18.39
C PRO A 919 12.22 11.52 18.41
N PHE A 920 11.90 10.24 18.17
CA PHE A 920 12.87 9.14 18.30
C PHE A 920 13.59 8.76 16.99
N THR A 921 13.06 9.11 15.81
CA THR A 921 13.77 8.86 14.52
C THR A 921 14.51 10.07 13.97
N TYR A 922 14.12 11.29 14.31
CA TYR A 922 14.80 12.53 13.84
C TYR A 922 16.03 12.88 14.68
N SER A 923 16.19 12.26 15.86
CA SER A 923 17.34 12.37 16.77
C SER A 923 18.29 11.18 16.68
N LEU A 924 18.03 10.21 15.78
CA LEU A 924 18.80 8.98 15.62
C LEU A 924 20.29 9.25 15.33
N GLN A 925 20.59 10.34 14.63
CA GLN A 925 21.96 10.81 14.38
C GLN A 925 22.67 11.24 15.66
N ALA A 926 21.98 11.96 16.56
CA ALA A 926 22.52 12.36 17.84
C ALA A 926 22.72 11.13 18.75
N TYR A 927 21.72 10.24 18.83
CA TYR A 927 21.81 9.00 19.61
C TYR A 927 22.97 8.09 19.15
N TYR A 928 23.23 7.99 17.85
CA TYR A 928 24.39 7.28 17.30
C TYR A 928 25.73 7.87 17.77
N LEU A 929 25.86 9.20 17.70
CA LEU A 929 27.08 9.93 18.02
C LEU A 929 27.49 9.82 19.51
N VAL A 930 26.54 9.61 20.44
CA VAL A 930 26.87 9.40 21.87
C VAL A 930 27.88 8.27 22.08
N ASN A 931 27.74 7.16 21.33
CA ASN A 931 28.63 6.00 21.41
C ASN A 931 29.69 5.98 20.30
N ASN A 932 29.48 6.75 19.23
CA ASN A 932 30.31 6.76 18.02
C ASN A 932 30.67 8.21 17.63
N PRO A 933 31.43 8.97 18.45
CA PRO A 933 31.82 10.33 18.12
C PRO A 933 32.66 10.35 16.83
N VAL A 934 32.32 11.23 15.88
CA VAL A 934 33.02 11.34 14.59
C VAL A 934 33.75 12.67 14.49
N ASP A 935 35.06 12.63 14.67
CA ASP A 935 35.91 13.82 14.62
C ASP A 935 36.13 14.26 13.16
N LEU A 936 35.27 15.16 12.67
CA LEU A 936 35.22 15.63 11.29
C LEU A 936 36.32 16.65 10.95
N PRO A 937 36.98 16.55 9.78
CA PRO A 937 37.83 17.63 9.28
C PRO A 937 37.00 18.86 8.91
N TRP A 938 37.54 20.06 9.17
CA TRP A 938 36.79 21.32 9.02
C TRP A 938 36.24 21.55 7.61
N GLN A 939 36.93 21.04 6.57
CA GLN A 939 36.48 21.11 5.18
C GLN A 939 35.15 20.33 4.98
N ALA A 940 35.00 19.17 5.62
CA ALA A 940 33.78 18.38 5.58
C ALA A 940 32.65 19.07 6.36
N ALA A 941 32.96 19.64 7.53
CA ALA A 941 32.01 20.47 8.30
C ALA A 941 31.49 21.65 7.46
N CYS A 942 32.37 22.40 6.79
CA CYS A 942 31.98 23.49 5.89
C CYS A 942 31.13 23.00 4.71
N ALA A 943 31.44 21.85 4.11
CA ALA A 943 30.66 21.26 3.03
C ALA A 943 29.24 20.84 3.48
N ILE A 944 29.12 20.25 4.67
CA ILE A 944 27.84 19.86 5.29
C ILE A 944 26.98 21.10 5.58
N VAL A 945 27.58 22.16 6.16
CA VAL A 945 26.89 23.43 6.41
C VAL A 945 26.44 24.09 5.11
N ALA A 946 27.28 24.12 4.08
CA ALA A 946 26.92 24.65 2.76
C ALA A 946 25.77 23.87 2.10
N LEU A 947 25.77 22.53 2.21
CA LEU A 947 24.69 21.67 1.72
C LEU A 947 23.37 21.94 2.46
N ASN A 948 23.40 22.03 3.80
CA ASN A 948 22.21 22.36 4.58
C ASN A 948 21.68 23.76 4.23
N LEU A 949 22.55 24.77 4.10
CA LEU A 949 22.17 26.12 3.72
C LEU A 949 21.52 26.17 2.32
N LEU A 950 22.05 25.41 1.35
CA LEU A 950 21.43 25.26 0.03
C LEU A 950 20.02 24.67 0.14
N GLY A 951 19.84 23.58 0.88
CA GLY A 951 18.54 22.96 1.13
C GLY A 951 17.56 23.92 1.82
N PHE A 952 18.04 24.64 2.84
CA PHE A 952 17.27 25.62 3.60
C PHE A 952 16.80 26.80 2.73
N ILE A 953 17.68 27.37 1.89
CA ILE A 953 17.35 28.46 0.98
C ILE A 953 16.25 28.02 -0.01
N ILE A 954 16.36 26.82 -0.57
CA ILE A 954 15.35 26.25 -1.48
C ILE A 954 14.02 26.03 -0.73
N TYR A 955 14.06 25.39 0.43
CA TYR A 955 12.88 25.10 1.27
C TYR A 955 12.14 26.38 1.69
N ARG A 956 12.85 27.31 2.31
CA ARG A 956 12.32 28.58 2.85
C ARG A 956 11.88 29.51 1.72
N GLY A 957 12.67 29.63 0.65
CA GLY A 957 12.31 30.41 -0.54
C GLY A 957 11.03 29.91 -1.21
N ALA A 958 10.93 28.60 -1.45
CA ALA A 958 9.74 27.97 -2.03
C ALA A 958 8.48 28.15 -1.18
N ASN A 959 8.59 27.90 0.13
CA ASN A 959 7.46 27.99 1.06
C ASN A 959 6.97 29.43 1.26
N SER A 960 7.88 30.40 1.40
CA SER A 960 7.52 31.82 1.51
C SER A 960 6.88 32.34 0.21
N GLN A 961 7.42 31.98 -0.97
CA GLN A 961 6.82 32.33 -2.26
C GLN A 961 5.40 31.76 -2.42
N LYS A 962 5.21 30.49 -2.07
CA LYS A 962 3.90 29.81 -2.08
C LYS A 962 2.89 30.44 -1.11
N SER A 963 3.34 30.78 0.10
CA SER A 963 2.47 31.31 1.16
C SER A 963 2.00 32.72 0.82
N ALA A 964 2.92 33.63 0.49
CA ALA A 964 2.60 35.01 0.14
C ALA A 964 1.72 35.11 -1.12
N PHE A 965 2.03 34.34 -2.17
CA PHE A 965 1.21 34.27 -3.38
C PHE A 965 -0.21 33.71 -3.12
N ARG A 966 -0.38 32.80 -2.15
CA ARG A 966 -1.72 32.32 -1.73
C ARG A 966 -2.50 33.33 -0.89
N GLN A 967 -1.82 34.24 -0.20
CA GLN A 967 -2.46 35.32 0.58
C GLN A 967 -2.88 36.48 -0.31
N ASN A 968 -2.01 36.90 -1.24
CA ASN A 968 -2.32 37.91 -2.25
C ASN A 968 -1.66 37.54 -3.60
N PRO A 969 -2.40 36.95 -4.55
CA PRO A 969 -1.88 36.61 -5.88
C PRO A 969 -1.50 37.82 -6.74
N ASP A 970 -1.98 39.02 -6.38
CA ASP A 970 -1.86 40.26 -7.13
C ASP A 970 -0.99 41.31 -6.40
N ASP A 971 -0.16 40.86 -5.46
CA ASP A 971 0.88 41.68 -4.82
C ASP A 971 1.93 42.14 -5.85
N PRO A 972 2.27 43.45 -5.94
CA PRO A 972 3.26 43.95 -6.89
C PRO A 972 4.62 43.24 -6.82
N ARG A 973 5.01 42.69 -5.67
CA ARG A 973 6.25 41.90 -5.51
C ARG A 973 6.27 40.62 -6.34
N PHE A 974 5.11 40.11 -6.75
CA PHE A 974 4.96 38.91 -7.58
C PHE A 974 4.59 39.22 -9.04
N SER A 975 4.54 40.49 -9.44
CA SER A 975 4.27 40.91 -10.83
C SER A 975 5.23 40.33 -11.87
N HIS A 976 6.48 40.04 -11.47
CA HIS A 976 7.49 39.39 -12.31
C HIS A 976 7.28 37.87 -12.48
N LEU A 977 6.38 37.25 -11.70
CA LEU A 977 6.12 35.81 -11.72
C LEU A 977 4.99 35.49 -12.72
N LYS A 978 5.35 34.73 -13.76
CA LYS A 978 4.40 34.13 -14.70
C LYS A 978 3.50 33.13 -13.97
N THR A 979 2.20 33.24 -14.21
CA THR A 979 1.17 32.36 -13.66
C THR A 979 0.30 31.76 -14.76
N LEU A 980 -0.27 30.58 -14.49
CA LEU A 980 -1.29 29.93 -15.30
C LEU A 980 -2.65 30.08 -14.57
N PRO A 981 -3.65 30.78 -15.14
CA PRO A 981 -5.00 30.78 -14.60
C PRO A 981 -5.64 29.40 -14.80
N THR A 982 -6.46 28.98 -13.83
CA THR A 982 -7.19 27.70 -13.85
C THR A 982 -8.70 27.94 -13.90
N SER A 983 -9.41 27.04 -14.58
CA SER A 983 -10.87 26.91 -14.59
C SER A 983 -11.49 26.89 -13.18
N ALA A 984 -10.77 26.33 -12.19
CA ALA A 984 -11.15 26.35 -10.77
C ALA A 984 -10.93 27.71 -10.06
N GLY A 985 -10.90 28.82 -10.80
CA GLY A 985 -10.80 30.20 -10.28
C GLY A 985 -9.47 30.58 -9.64
N SER A 986 -8.46 29.70 -9.62
CA SER A 986 -7.17 29.94 -8.98
C SER A 986 -6.02 30.14 -9.97
N LYS A 987 -4.90 30.71 -9.52
CA LYS A 987 -3.67 30.87 -10.32
C LYS A 987 -2.60 29.87 -9.85
N LEU A 988 -1.84 29.30 -10.77
CA LEU A 988 -0.66 28.43 -10.49
C LEU A 988 0.63 29.13 -10.91
N LEU A 989 1.69 29.06 -10.10
CA LEU A 989 2.99 29.68 -10.38
C LEU A 989 3.80 28.82 -11.36
N ILE A 990 4.09 29.32 -12.56
CA ILE A 990 4.92 28.64 -13.59
C ILE A 990 6.33 29.27 -13.72
N SER A 991 6.80 29.93 -12.66
CA SER A 991 8.10 30.62 -12.60
C SER A 991 8.60 30.75 -11.15
N GLY A 992 9.85 31.18 -10.97
CA GLY A 992 10.53 31.08 -9.68
C GLY A 992 10.76 29.62 -9.28
N TRP A 993 10.80 29.33 -7.98
CA TRP A 993 11.00 27.97 -7.47
C TRP A 993 10.00 26.96 -8.04
N TRP A 994 8.73 27.38 -8.15
CA TRP A 994 7.62 26.55 -8.65
C TRP A 994 7.62 26.39 -10.18
N GLY A 995 8.43 27.17 -10.91
CA GLY A 995 8.69 26.96 -12.33
C GLY A 995 9.86 26.00 -12.62
N PHE A 996 10.77 25.80 -11.65
CA PHE A 996 11.95 24.95 -11.79
C PHE A 996 11.60 23.46 -11.65
N VAL A 997 10.86 23.12 -10.60
CA VAL A 997 10.26 21.80 -10.34
C VAL A 997 8.89 22.01 -9.70
N ARG A 998 7.98 21.02 -9.77
CA ARG A 998 6.61 21.18 -9.22
C ARG A 998 6.57 21.18 -7.69
N ARG A 999 7.61 20.71 -6.99
CA ARG A 999 7.67 20.56 -5.52
C ARG A 999 9.04 20.96 -4.92
N PRO A 1000 9.49 22.21 -5.14
CA PRO A 1000 10.84 22.67 -4.76
C PRO A 1000 11.06 22.66 -3.25
N ASN A 1001 10.00 22.90 -2.47
CA ASN A 1001 10.05 22.85 -1.02
C ASN A 1001 10.47 21.46 -0.49
N TYR A 1002 10.03 20.37 -1.13
CA TYR A 1002 10.42 19.00 -0.76
C TYR A 1002 11.83 18.64 -1.21
N LEU A 1003 12.33 19.24 -2.31
CA LEU A 1003 13.74 19.09 -2.71
C LEU A 1003 14.66 19.69 -1.64
N GLY A 1004 14.36 20.89 -1.14
CA GLY A 1004 15.11 21.51 -0.05
C GLY A 1004 15.09 20.70 1.25
N ASP A 1005 13.93 20.12 1.58
CA ASP A 1005 13.71 19.22 2.72
C ASP A 1005 14.63 17.98 2.66
N ILE A 1006 14.69 17.31 1.49
CA ILE A 1006 15.57 16.16 1.26
C ILE A 1006 17.06 16.54 1.38
N ILE A 1007 17.46 17.70 0.85
CA ILE A 1007 18.85 18.18 0.92
C ILE A 1007 19.27 18.43 2.37
N MET A 1008 18.41 19.06 3.19
CA MET A 1008 18.66 19.23 4.63
C MET A 1008 18.73 17.87 5.35
N GLY A 1009 17.77 16.97 5.10
CA GLY A 1009 17.74 15.66 5.75
C GLY A 1009 18.94 14.76 5.44
N VAL A 1010 19.51 14.85 4.24
CA VAL A 1010 20.81 14.23 3.90
C VAL A 1010 21.96 14.92 4.65
N ALA A 1011 21.99 16.26 4.67
CA ALA A 1011 23.01 17.02 5.38
C ALA A 1011 23.03 16.75 6.90
N TRP A 1012 21.91 16.36 7.51
CA TRP A 1012 21.86 15.96 8.93
C TRP A 1012 22.44 14.57 9.21
N CYS A 1013 22.54 13.69 8.20
CA CYS A 1013 23.09 12.34 8.35
C CYS A 1013 24.61 12.28 8.13
N LEU A 1014 25.15 13.15 7.26
CA LEU A 1014 26.58 13.20 6.93
C LEU A 1014 27.54 13.37 8.13
N PRO A 1015 27.19 14.09 9.23
CA PRO A 1015 28.02 14.16 10.42
C PRO A 1015 28.31 12.82 11.10
N CYS A 1016 27.49 11.79 10.88
CA CYS A 1016 27.70 10.45 11.44
C CYS A 1016 28.78 9.62 10.70
N GLY A 1017 29.51 10.23 9.75
CA GLY A 1017 30.44 9.51 8.89
C GLY A 1017 29.72 8.51 7.98
N PHE A 1018 30.43 7.48 7.51
CA PHE A 1018 29.84 6.43 6.65
C PHE A 1018 29.87 5.04 7.31
N ASN A 1019 30.13 4.98 8.63
CA ASN A 1019 30.49 3.75 9.31
C ASN A 1019 29.29 2.85 9.66
N ASN A 1020 28.08 3.43 9.70
CA ASN A 1020 26.84 2.71 9.95
C ASN A 1020 25.72 3.31 9.08
N MET A 1021 24.87 2.47 8.49
CA MET A 1021 23.74 2.91 7.66
C MET A 1021 22.51 3.31 8.49
N VAL A 1022 22.43 2.95 9.78
CA VAL A 1022 21.29 3.25 10.65
C VAL A 1022 20.97 4.76 10.75
N PRO A 1023 21.94 5.68 10.95
CA PRO A 1023 21.67 7.13 10.91
C PRO A 1023 21.09 7.62 9.57
N TYR A 1024 21.48 7.00 8.45
CA TYR A 1024 20.99 7.32 7.12
C TYR A 1024 19.56 6.81 6.84
N PHE A 1025 19.03 5.90 7.67
CA PHE A 1025 17.64 5.47 7.58
C PHE A 1025 16.69 6.67 7.61
N TYR A 1026 17.00 7.70 8.40
CA TYR A 1026 16.24 8.95 8.44
C TYR A 1026 16.06 9.59 7.05
N ALA A 1027 17.16 9.77 6.30
CA ALA A 1027 17.11 10.38 4.97
C ALA A 1027 16.36 9.50 3.97
N ILE A 1028 16.56 8.18 4.02
CA ILE A 1028 15.85 7.20 3.19
C ILE A 1028 14.33 7.27 3.47
N PHE A 1029 13.94 7.27 4.74
CA PHE A 1029 12.55 7.37 5.20
C PHE A 1029 11.89 8.68 4.76
N LEU A 1030 12.58 9.81 4.92
CA LEU A 1030 12.13 11.13 4.46
C LEU A 1030 11.90 11.15 2.94
N ILE A 1031 12.85 10.61 2.15
CA ILE A 1031 12.73 10.53 0.68
C ILE A 1031 11.53 9.68 0.28
N LEU A 1032 11.32 8.51 0.88
CA LEU A 1032 10.19 7.62 0.57
C LEU A 1032 8.83 8.28 0.91
N ILE A 1033 8.71 8.90 2.09
CA ILE A 1033 7.49 9.63 2.48
C ILE A 1033 7.23 10.82 1.55
N LEU A 1034 8.25 11.57 1.16
CA LEU A 1034 8.08 12.70 0.25
C LEU A 1034 7.74 12.26 -1.18
N LEU A 1035 8.28 11.14 -1.67
CA LEU A 1035 7.91 10.58 -2.97
C LEU A 1035 6.43 10.15 -3.03
N ASP A 1036 5.92 9.46 -2.01
CA ASP A 1036 4.49 9.16 -1.87
C ASP A 1036 3.66 10.45 -1.75
N ARG A 1037 4.09 11.40 -0.91
CA ARG A 1037 3.40 12.67 -0.72
C ARG A 1037 3.29 13.45 -2.04
N VAL A 1038 4.32 13.44 -2.87
CA VAL A 1038 4.29 13.99 -4.23
C VAL A 1038 3.28 13.26 -5.10
N ALA A 1039 3.25 11.92 -5.10
CA ALA A 1039 2.28 11.16 -5.90
C ALA A 1039 0.82 11.47 -5.50
N ARG A 1040 0.52 11.50 -4.20
CA ARG A 1040 -0.80 11.87 -3.68
C ARG A 1040 -1.16 13.32 -4.00
N ASP A 1041 -0.24 14.27 -3.87
CA ASP A 1041 -0.51 15.67 -4.17
C ASP A 1041 -0.60 15.98 -5.68
N GLU A 1042 0.08 15.23 -6.55
CA GLU A 1042 -0.14 15.26 -8.01
C GLU A 1042 -1.55 14.78 -8.35
N GLN A 1043 -2.01 13.66 -7.77
CA GLN A 1043 -3.37 13.16 -7.96
C GLN A 1043 -4.41 14.20 -7.50
N ARG A 1044 -4.29 14.71 -6.26
CA ARG A 1044 -5.17 15.76 -5.70
C ARG A 1044 -5.23 17.02 -6.57
N CYS A 1045 -4.11 17.42 -7.19
CA CYS A 1045 -4.08 18.57 -8.10
C CYS A 1045 -4.71 18.27 -9.46
N ARG A 1046 -4.61 17.04 -9.97
CA ARG A 1046 -5.35 16.58 -11.15
C ARG A 1046 -6.86 16.53 -10.91
N GLU A 1047 -7.29 16.01 -9.77
CA GLU A 1047 -8.70 15.98 -9.34
C GLU A 1047 -9.28 17.39 -9.21
N LYS A 1048 -8.50 18.36 -8.71
CA LYS A 1048 -8.95 19.75 -8.54
C LYS A 1048 -8.91 20.60 -9.83
N TYR A 1049 -7.90 20.43 -10.68
CA TYR A 1049 -7.65 21.34 -11.81
C TYR A 1049 -7.83 20.69 -13.19
N GLY A 1050 -8.07 19.38 -13.25
CA GLY A 1050 -8.29 18.62 -14.48
C GLY A 1050 -7.27 18.94 -15.58
N PRO A 1051 -7.71 19.34 -16.80
CA PRO A 1051 -6.81 19.60 -17.93
C PRO A 1051 -5.88 20.80 -17.70
N ASP A 1052 -6.17 21.70 -16.77
CA ASP A 1052 -5.26 22.80 -16.42
C ASP A 1052 -4.05 22.31 -15.61
N TRP A 1053 -4.16 21.18 -14.88
CA TRP A 1053 -2.99 20.53 -14.31
C TRP A 1053 -2.09 19.94 -15.39
N ASP A 1054 -2.66 19.35 -16.45
CA ASP A 1054 -1.86 18.79 -17.53
C ASP A 1054 -1.20 19.87 -18.41
N LYS A 1055 -1.81 21.06 -18.51
CA LYS A 1055 -1.12 22.28 -19.01
C LYS A 1055 0.03 22.68 -18.10
N TYR A 1056 -0.20 22.75 -16.78
CA TYR A 1056 0.84 23.07 -15.78
C TYR A 1056 2.02 22.08 -15.86
N CYS A 1057 1.76 20.78 -15.97
CA CYS A 1057 2.77 19.73 -16.11
C CYS A 1057 3.57 19.78 -17.42
N LYS A 1058 3.03 20.38 -18.49
CA LYS A 1058 3.78 20.63 -19.74
C LYS A 1058 4.79 21.78 -19.60
N HIS A 1059 4.45 22.81 -18.82
CA HIS A 1059 5.37 23.90 -18.46
C HIS A 1059 6.42 23.44 -17.45
N VAL A 1060 5.99 22.98 -16.28
CA VAL A 1060 6.86 22.56 -15.17
C VAL A 1060 6.91 21.04 -15.18
N ARG A 1061 7.87 20.47 -15.92
CA ARG A 1061 7.90 19.02 -16.25
C ARG A 1061 8.29 18.12 -15.08
N TYR A 1062 9.27 18.54 -14.29
CA TYR A 1062 9.87 17.76 -13.20
C TYR A 1062 9.09 17.90 -11.90
N ARG A 1063 9.05 16.84 -11.09
CA ARG A 1063 8.35 16.75 -9.80
C ARG A 1063 9.19 17.31 -8.66
N LEU A 1064 10.39 16.78 -8.47
CA LEU A 1064 11.31 17.07 -7.36
C LEU A 1064 12.69 17.48 -7.85
N LEU A 1065 13.27 16.74 -8.80
CA LEU A 1065 14.69 16.85 -9.14
C LEU A 1065 14.83 17.06 -10.65
N PRO A 1066 15.36 18.21 -11.10
CA PRO A 1066 15.34 18.59 -12.51
C PRO A 1066 16.13 17.59 -13.35
N TYR A 1067 15.64 17.31 -14.57
CA TYR A 1067 16.20 16.31 -15.50
C TYR A 1067 16.14 14.85 -15.02
N VAL A 1068 15.59 14.59 -13.84
CA VAL A 1068 15.63 13.26 -13.18
C VAL A 1068 14.23 12.76 -12.79
N TYR A 1069 13.43 13.54 -12.06
CA TYR A 1069 12.04 13.22 -11.65
C TYR A 1069 11.17 14.45 -11.48
#